data_AF-A0A7W5VHI1-F1
#
_entry.id   AF-A0A7W5VHI1-F1
#
_cell.length_a   1.000
_cell.length_b   1.000
_cell.length_c   1.000
_cell.angle_alpha   90.00
_cell.angle_beta   90.00
_cell.angle_gamma   90.00
#
_symmetry.space_group_name_H-M   'P 1'
#
loop_
_entity.id
_entity.type
_entity.pdbx_description
1 polymer ?
#
loop_
_entity_poly.entity_id
_entity_poly.type
_entity_poly.pdbx_seq_one_letter_code
_entity_poly.pdbx_strand_id
1 'polypeptide(L)'
;MTMDVPQEILDALTDVDMPRLPPEAAPSETVRLAGVEVPVYRAGCIVVGSGAAGLRAAVELKRRGDDVVIVSQSAWGGTSACSGSDKQTLHTANTADQGDNYKAMARSIRSGGAMDEDTAYVEAVGSSRMMASLQFLGLPLPQDPLGGTLRYQTDHDEVGRATSCGPRTSRLMVKVLAEEAIRLGVPFYNQTTAVKILTGGEGADRHVVGMLVMRASDRTEQNPLGIALFVSSVIVLAAGGPGELYRDSVYPNGCFGSLGLALEAGVELVNLTESQFGIGTRREGFPWNLSGTYVQAIPHIYSIDSEGVEHHFLADYYRSTQELASNVFRKGYQWPFHATRMLDFGSSLVDLAISSETAAGRRVFMDFNRNPLSVPGDLPFSLERLDEDVRDYLGKAGADQDMPIDRLKHMNPLAIELYRRYKIDIAEEPLEFAVNNQHMNGGIMIDTWGRSNLGGCYAVGEAAGTHGVTRPGGAALNAGQVFGTRAAEHISASGRAKRTASGDITGTAETGISDLLAALRTESPLTVKSIRSEVQARMSEKAGILCDQQNVARALIEARKLNVDIRANGVAYGRAAEAVRGVQWRHMALASEAVLSALDFFIRGGGGSRGARAICDIAGESTPLARSGPLPDYRFRKERESHRKEQIVVRLDGDEIRLSTQANRSFDESAKSFFERDWPSWLTGRIYD
;
A
#
# COMPACT_ATOMS: atom_id res chain seq x y z
N MET A 1 -30.71 -6.52 -21.31
CA MET A 1 -29.97 -7.69 -21.84
C MET A 1 -28.89 -8.01 -20.84
N THR A 2 -28.90 -9.20 -20.25
CA THR A 2 -27.76 -9.67 -19.44
C THR A 2 -26.54 -9.78 -20.35
N MET A 3 -25.45 -9.12 -19.98
CA MET A 3 -24.17 -9.29 -20.68
C MET A 3 -23.64 -10.69 -20.35
N ASP A 4 -23.90 -11.67 -21.22
CA ASP A 4 -23.30 -12.99 -21.08
C ASP A 4 -21.84 -12.94 -21.52
N VAL A 5 -20.95 -12.65 -20.55
CA VAL A 5 -19.51 -12.90 -20.71
C VAL A 5 -19.29 -14.41 -20.61
N PRO A 6 -18.73 -15.08 -21.64
CA PRO A 6 -18.43 -16.50 -21.57
C PRO A 6 -17.61 -16.87 -20.34
N GLN A 7 -17.96 -17.98 -19.66
CA GLN A 7 -17.30 -18.41 -18.43
C GLN A 7 -15.78 -18.58 -18.60
N GLU A 8 -15.33 -19.08 -19.76
CA GLU A 8 -13.90 -19.22 -20.08
C GLU A 8 -13.11 -17.89 -20.01
N ILE A 9 -13.77 -16.77 -20.32
CA ILE A 9 -13.16 -15.43 -20.21
C ILE A 9 -13.08 -15.02 -18.74
N LEU A 10 -14.13 -15.30 -17.95
CA LEU A 10 -14.14 -15.02 -16.51
C LEU A 10 -13.06 -15.84 -15.79
N ASP A 11 -12.93 -17.11 -16.16
CA ASP A 11 -11.90 -18.01 -15.66
C ASP A 11 -10.50 -17.51 -16.02
N ALA A 12 -10.26 -17.04 -17.25
CA ALA A 12 -8.95 -16.52 -17.65
C ALA A 12 -8.55 -15.22 -16.91
N LEU A 13 -9.52 -14.35 -16.60
CA LEU A 13 -9.29 -13.09 -15.87
C LEU A 13 -9.14 -13.29 -14.36
N THR A 14 -9.77 -14.34 -13.81
CA THR A 14 -9.61 -14.71 -12.41
C THR A 14 -8.39 -15.62 -12.21
N ASP A 15 -8.09 -16.52 -13.14
CA ASP A 15 -6.99 -17.49 -13.13
C ASP A 15 -5.76 -17.10 -13.95
N VAL A 16 -5.15 -16.02 -13.49
CA VAL A 16 -3.90 -15.54 -14.07
C VAL A 16 -2.72 -16.43 -13.65
N ASP A 17 -2.28 -17.26 -14.59
CA ASP A 17 -1.03 -18.02 -14.51
C ASP A 17 0.19 -17.10 -14.41
N MET A 18 1.07 -17.37 -13.45
CA MET A 18 2.33 -16.66 -13.27
C MET A 18 3.49 -17.43 -13.91
N PRO A 19 4.49 -16.75 -14.50
CA PRO A 19 5.63 -17.42 -15.11
C PRO A 19 6.46 -18.18 -14.06
N ARG A 20 7.05 -19.30 -14.50
CA ARG A 20 8.02 -20.04 -13.70
C ARG A 20 9.35 -19.30 -13.71
N LEU A 21 9.98 -19.21 -12.54
CA LEU A 21 11.29 -18.58 -12.42
C LEU A 21 12.39 -19.49 -13.01
N PRO A 22 13.39 -18.90 -13.69
CA PRO A 22 14.59 -19.63 -14.07
C PRO A 22 15.41 -20.04 -12.83
N PRO A 23 16.34 -21.00 -12.97
CA PRO A 23 17.27 -21.34 -11.90
C PRO A 23 18.09 -20.12 -11.45
N GLU A 24 18.38 -20.07 -10.14
CA GLU A 24 19.16 -18.98 -9.55
C GLU A 24 20.66 -19.14 -9.87
N ALA A 25 21.38 -18.03 -9.97
CA ALA A 25 22.83 -18.07 -10.14
C ALA A 25 23.52 -18.49 -8.83
N ALA A 26 24.65 -19.19 -8.96
CA ALA A 26 25.49 -19.56 -7.81
C ALA A 26 26.16 -18.32 -7.19
N PRO A 27 26.50 -18.35 -5.88
CA PRO A 27 27.31 -17.31 -5.26
C PRO A 27 28.66 -17.19 -5.96
N SER A 28 29.24 -15.98 -5.99
CA SER A 28 30.55 -15.74 -6.59
C SER A 28 31.68 -16.34 -5.75
N GLU A 29 31.50 -16.37 -4.44
CA GLU A 29 32.46 -16.86 -3.46
C GLU A 29 31.75 -17.16 -2.14
N THR A 30 32.42 -17.86 -1.23
CA THR A 30 31.99 -18.05 0.16
C THR A 30 33.09 -17.53 1.07
N VAL A 31 32.73 -16.72 2.06
CA VAL A 31 33.67 -16.12 3.01
C VAL A 31 33.27 -16.47 4.44
N ARG A 32 34.24 -16.58 5.34
CA ARG A 32 33.96 -16.82 6.76
C ARG A 32 33.98 -15.50 7.52
N LEU A 33 32.82 -15.07 8.03
CA LEU A 33 32.63 -13.78 8.72
C LEU A 33 31.86 -14.01 10.02
N ALA A 34 32.30 -13.41 11.14
CA ALA A 34 31.68 -13.58 12.45
C ALA A 34 31.41 -15.06 12.82
N GLY A 35 32.30 -15.97 12.39
CA GLY A 35 32.19 -17.41 12.63
C GLY A 35 31.27 -18.19 11.68
N VAL A 36 30.57 -17.53 10.74
CA VAL A 36 29.62 -18.12 9.80
C VAL A 36 30.22 -18.21 8.38
N GLU A 37 29.95 -19.29 7.65
CA GLU A 37 30.27 -19.37 6.21
C GLU A 37 29.17 -18.71 5.37
N VAL A 38 29.47 -17.53 4.84
CA VAL A 38 28.51 -16.65 4.18
C VAL A 38 28.73 -16.67 2.66
N PRO A 39 27.75 -17.13 1.88
CA PRO A 39 27.77 -16.99 0.42
C PRO A 39 27.70 -15.51 0.02
N VAL A 40 28.50 -15.12 -0.96
CA VAL A 40 28.56 -13.75 -1.48
C VAL A 40 27.99 -13.71 -2.89
N TYR A 41 27.04 -12.81 -3.10
CA TYR A 41 26.44 -12.47 -4.37
C TYR A 41 26.81 -11.04 -4.72
N ARG A 42 27.10 -10.76 -5.99
CA ARG A 42 27.51 -9.43 -6.44
C ARG A 42 26.60 -8.98 -7.57
N ALA A 43 26.20 -7.71 -7.54
CA ALA A 43 25.37 -7.09 -8.57
C ALA A 43 25.68 -5.60 -8.69
N GLY A 44 25.40 -5.00 -9.84
CA GLY A 44 25.43 -3.55 -10.02
C GLY A 44 24.28 -2.84 -9.30
N CYS A 45 23.10 -3.47 -9.25
CA CYS A 45 21.93 -3.00 -8.54
C CYS A 45 21.12 -4.17 -7.95
N ILE A 46 20.63 -4.01 -6.71
CA ILE A 46 19.73 -4.96 -6.07
C ILE A 46 18.34 -4.34 -5.97
N VAL A 47 17.36 -4.93 -6.64
CA VAL A 47 15.94 -4.57 -6.48
C VAL A 47 15.32 -5.47 -5.42
N VAL A 48 14.84 -4.88 -4.32
CA VAL A 48 14.25 -5.59 -3.18
C VAL A 48 12.73 -5.60 -3.33
N GLY A 49 12.20 -6.67 -3.90
CA GLY A 49 10.76 -6.83 -4.14
C GLY A 49 10.44 -7.15 -5.60
N SER A 50 9.53 -8.10 -5.79
CA SER A 50 9.08 -8.59 -7.11
C SER A 50 7.64 -8.15 -7.43
N GLY A 51 7.14 -7.12 -6.75
CA GLY A 51 5.87 -6.48 -7.10
C GLY A 51 5.97 -5.66 -8.39
N ALA A 52 4.85 -5.07 -8.83
CA ALA A 52 4.80 -4.36 -10.11
C ALA A 52 5.83 -3.22 -10.22
N ALA A 53 6.09 -2.48 -9.13
CA ALA A 53 7.07 -1.38 -9.13
C ALA A 53 8.53 -1.88 -9.22
N GLY A 54 8.88 -2.93 -8.47
CA GLY A 54 10.22 -3.52 -8.50
C GLY A 54 10.54 -4.15 -9.86
N LEU A 55 9.58 -4.91 -10.42
CA LEU A 55 9.74 -5.48 -11.76
C LEU A 55 9.91 -4.39 -12.82
N ARG A 56 9.15 -3.29 -12.73
CA ARG A 56 9.32 -2.15 -13.62
C ARG A 56 10.74 -1.59 -13.55
N ALA A 57 11.26 -1.32 -12.35
CA ALA A 57 12.61 -0.82 -12.18
C ALA A 57 13.65 -1.77 -12.78
N ALA A 58 13.53 -3.08 -12.51
CA ALA A 58 14.46 -4.08 -13.02
C ALA A 58 14.43 -4.22 -14.55
N VAL A 59 13.25 -4.24 -15.16
CA VAL A 59 13.09 -4.27 -16.63
C VAL A 59 13.73 -3.05 -17.28
N GLU A 60 13.47 -1.87 -16.72
CA GLU A 60 14.00 -0.61 -17.25
C GLU A 60 15.52 -0.51 -17.09
N LEU A 61 16.08 -0.95 -15.95
CA LEU A 61 17.53 -1.07 -15.75
C LEU A 61 18.17 -2.01 -16.76
N LYS A 62 17.60 -3.22 -16.92
CA LYS A 62 18.16 -4.23 -17.83
C LYS A 62 18.12 -3.79 -19.29
N ARG A 63 17.04 -3.13 -19.73
CA ARG A 63 16.93 -2.54 -21.08
C ARG A 63 17.97 -1.44 -21.36
N ARG A 64 18.47 -0.77 -20.32
CA ARG A 64 19.55 0.23 -20.41
C ARG A 64 20.95 -0.38 -20.26
N GLY A 65 21.05 -1.71 -20.21
CA GLY A 65 22.30 -2.44 -20.11
C GLY A 65 22.92 -2.42 -18.72
N ASP A 66 22.13 -2.17 -17.67
CA ASP A 66 22.60 -2.24 -16.28
C ASP A 66 22.61 -3.68 -15.76
N ASP A 67 23.54 -3.96 -14.84
CA ASP A 67 23.60 -5.20 -14.08
C ASP A 67 22.66 -5.11 -12.87
N VAL A 68 21.58 -5.89 -12.91
CA VAL A 68 20.50 -5.81 -11.92
C VAL A 68 20.02 -7.21 -11.55
N VAL A 69 19.77 -7.42 -10.26
CA VAL A 69 19.16 -8.63 -9.72
C VAL A 69 17.92 -8.28 -8.90
N ILE A 70 16.97 -9.21 -8.83
CA ILE A 70 15.78 -9.07 -7.98
C ILE A 70 15.92 -10.02 -6.80
N VAL A 71 15.80 -9.51 -5.58
CA VAL A 71 15.66 -10.32 -4.36
C VAL A 71 14.22 -10.22 -3.84
N SER A 72 13.62 -11.35 -3.48
CA SER A 72 12.24 -11.37 -3.01
C SER A 72 11.98 -12.49 -2.00
N GLN A 73 11.27 -12.16 -0.92
CA GLN A 73 10.83 -13.16 0.06
C GLN A 73 9.89 -14.19 -0.56
N SER A 74 9.02 -13.76 -1.47
CA SER A 74 8.08 -14.63 -2.16
C SER A 74 7.75 -14.00 -3.49
N ALA A 75 8.30 -14.55 -4.56
CA ALA A 75 7.92 -14.21 -5.91
C ALA A 75 6.41 -14.36 -6.06
N TRP A 76 5.76 -13.31 -6.56
CA TRP A 76 4.31 -13.26 -6.78
C TRP A 76 3.46 -13.32 -5.50
N GLY A 77 4.07 -13.22 -4.31
CA GLY A 77 3.37 -13.28 -3.02
C GLY A 77 2.98 -11.92 -2.44
N GLY A 78 3.39 -10.82 -3.07
CA GLY A 78 3.13 -9.46 -2.58
C GLY A 78 1.76 -8.88 -2.97
N THR A 79 1.43 -7.71 -2.42
CA THR A 79 0.14 -7.02 -2.61
C THR A 79 -0.27 -6.88 -4.08
N SER A 80 0.64 -6.48 -4.99
CA SER A 80 0.32 -6.32 -6.41
C SER A 80 -0.03 -7.62 -7.15
N ALA A 81 0.19 -8.80 -6.57
CA ALA A 81 -0.15 -10.07 -7.21
C ALA A 81 -1.33 -10.79 -6.54
N CYS A 82 -1.63 -10.41 -5.29
CA CYS A 82 -2.52 -11.16 -4.39
C CYS A 82 -3.67 -10.31 -3.81
N SER A 83 -3.65 -8.99 -3.98
CA SER A 83 -4.73 -8.09 -3.54
C SER A 83 -5.38 -7.37 -4.72
N GLY A 84 -6.62 -6.95 -4.53
CA GLY A 84 -7.39 -6.21 -5.52
C GLY A 84 -8.71 -5.70 -4.94
N SER A 85 -9.64 -5.37 -5.82
CA SER A 85 -10.99 -4.91 -5.51
C SER A 85 -11.96 -5.44 -6.57
N ASP A 86 -13.19 -4.93 -6.65
CA ASP A 86 -14.12 -5.26 -7.75
C ASP A 86 -13.53 -4.92 -9.13
N LYS A 87 -12.79 -3.80 -9.20
CA LYS A 87 -12.07 -3.29 -10.37
C LYS A 87 -10.79 -2.62 -9.86
N GLN A 88 -9.68 -3.35 -9.89
CA GLN A 88 -8.43 -2.77 -9.42
C GLN A 88 -7.92 -1.74 -10.44
N THR A 89 -7.79 -0.50 -10.00
CA THR A 89 -7.70 0.67 -10.88
C THR A 89 -6.26 1.05 -11.25
N LEU A 90 -6.05 1.48 -12.50
CA LEU A 90 -4.92 2.30 -12.95
C LEU A 90 -5.39 3.75 -13.17
N HIS A 91 -4.64 4.72 -12.66
CA HIS A 91 -4.97 6.15 -12.77
C HIS A 91 -4.05 6.83 -13.79
N THR A 92 -4.60 7.37 -14.88
CA THR A 92 -3.81 7.95 -15.98
C THR A 92 -4.43 9.22 -16.55
N ALA A 93 -3.61 10.13 -17.08
CA ALA A 93 -4.10 11.33 -17.73
C ALA A 93 -5.08 10.99 -18.87
N ASN A 94 -6.19 11.70 -18.91
CA ASN A 94 -7.34 11.41 -19.77
C ASN A 94 -7.14 11.96 -21.21
N THR A 95 -7.80 11.31 -22.17
CA THR A 95 -7.91 11.74 -23.58
C THR A 95 -9.35 11.71 -24.11
N ALA A 96 -10.36 11.38 -23.28
CA ALA A 96 -11.76 11.36 -23.69
C ALA A 96 -12.49 12.67 -23.36
N ASP A 97 -13.21 13.20 -24.36
CA ASP A 97 -14.31 14.19 -24.49
C ASP A 97 -14.42 15.44 -23.59
N GLN A 98 -13.83 15.45 -22.40
CA GLN A 98 -13.90 16.58 -21.43
C GLN A 98 -12.65 17.47 -21.47
N GLY A 99 -11.59 17.03 -22.15
CA GLY A 99 -10.25 17.62 -22.05
C GLY A 99 -9.59 17.30 -20.71
N ASP A 100 -8.30 16.98 -20.73
CA ASP A 100 -7.50 16.78 -19.52
C ASP A 100 -6.05 17.18 -19.80
N ASN A 101 -5.27 17.44 -18.75
CA ASN A 101 -3.84 17.70 -18.86
C ASN A 101 -3.10 17.33 -17.58
N TYR A 102 -1.78 17.20 -17.70
CA TYR A 102 -0.93 16.79 -16.59
C TYR A 102 -0.96 17.74 -15.38
N LYS A 103 -1.19 19.05 -15.58
CA LYS A 103 -1.28 20.00 -14.45
C LYS A 103 -2.59 19.80 -13.68
N ALA A 104 -3.70 19.59 -14.38
CA ALA A 104 -4.99 19.29 -13.76
C ALA A 104 -4.94 17.96 -13.00
N MET A 105 -4.36 16.92 -13.60
CA MET A 105 -4.13 15.64 -12.92
C MET A 105 -3.22 15.79 -11.70
N ALA A 106 -2.09 16.52 -11.81
CA ALA A 106 -1.19 16.76 -10.68
C ALA A 106 -1.88 17.49 -9.53
N ARG A 107 -2.71 18.51 -9.81
CA ARG A 107 -3.54 19.19 -8.81
C ARG A 107 -4.54 18.24 -8.15
N SER A 108 -5.16 17.34 -8.91
CA SER A 108 -6.08 16.33 -8.39
C SER A 108 -5.38 15.37 -7.43
N ILE A 109 -4.22 14.82 -7.83
CA ILE A 109 -3.44 13.86 -7.03
C ILE A 109 -3.02 14.48 -5.70
N ARG A 110 -2.53 15.72 -5.70
CA ARG A 110 -2.06 16.42 -4.49
C ARG A 110 -3.17 17.11 -3.68
N SER A 111 -4.44 16.97 -4.07
CA SER A 111 -5.54 17.76 -3.51
C SER A 111 -5.68 17.63 -1.99
N GLY A 112 -5.35 16.47 -1.40
CA GLY A 112 -5.35 16.26 0.05
C GLY A 112 -4.28 17.03 0.83
N GLY A 113 -3.28 17.61 0.17
CA GLY A 113 -2.14 18.25 0.83
C GLY A 113 -1.14 17.26 1.41
N ALA A 114 -0.11 17.80 2.09
CA ALA A 114 1.08 17.09 2.57
C ALA A 114 1.78 16.27 1.46
N MET A 115 1.76 16.77 0.23
CA MET A 115 2.36 16.12 -0.93
C MET A 115 3.17 17.15 -1.70
N ASP A 116 4.38 16.76 -2.10
CA ASP A 116 5.22 17.58 -2.95
C ASP A 116 4.57 17.81 -4.33
N GLU A 117 4.61 19.06 -4.76
CA GLU A 117 3.97 19.50 -5.99
C GLU A 117 4.66 18.92 -7.24
N ASP A 118 5.98 18.82 -7.19
CA ASP A 118 6.82 18.26 -8.24
C ASP A 118 6.60 16.74 -8.42
N THR A 119 6.47 16.00 -7.32
CA THR A 119 6.15 14.57 -7.27
C THR A 119 4.81 14.29 -7.96
N ALA A 120 3.78 15.09 -7.67
CA ALA A 120 2.47 14.95 -8.30
C ALA A 120 2.52 15.21 -9.82
N TYR A 121 3.32 16.20 -10.25
CA TYR A 121 3.52 16.48 -11.67
C TYR A 121 4.31 15.38 -12.39
N VAL A 122 5.35 14.84 -11.74
CA VAL A 122 6.11 13.68 -12.23
C VAL A 122 5.18 12.48 -12.47
N GLU A 123 4.32 12.17 -11.50
CA GLU A 123 3.34 11.10 -11.62
C GLU A 123 2.37 11.34 -12.79
N ALA A 124 1.84 12.56 -12.90
CA ALA A 124 0.88 12.91 -13.95
C ALA A 124 1.49 12.76 -15.36
N VAL A 125 2.66 13.35 -15.61
CA VAL A 125 3.36 13.28 -16.90
C VAL A 125 3.80 11.86 -17.23
N GLY A 126 4.28 11.11 -16.24
CA GLY A 126 4.73 9.73 -16.42
C GLY A 126 3.60 8.75 -16.76
N SER A 127 2.35 9.08 -16.43
CA SER A 127 1.21 8.17 -16.54
C SER A 127 0.95 7.67 -17.97
N SER A 128 1.16 8.51 -18.99
CA SER A 128 0.96 8.14 -20.39
C SER A 128 2.01 7.13 -20.87
N ARG A 129 3.29 7.38 -20.54
CA ARG A 129 4.39 6.46 -20.85
C ARG A 129 4.20 5.12 -20.13
N MET A 130 3.78 5.17 -18.87
CA MET A 130 3.47 3.99 -18.08
C MET A 130 2.41 3.13 -18.77
N MET A 131 1.26 3.71 -19.11
CA MET A 131 0.14 2.99 -19.73
C MET A 131 0.54 2.38 -21.07
N ALA A 132 1.12 3.17 -21.96
CA ALA A 132 1.54 2.71 -23.29
C ALA A 132 2.57 1.57 -23.19
N SER A 133 3.51 1.66 -22.24
CA SER A 133 4.51 0.62 -22.05
C SER A 133 3.93 -0.69 -21.51
N LEU A 134 2.91 -0.64 -20.64
CA LEU A 134 2.25 -1.85 -20.14
C LEU A 134 1.42 -2.51 -21.26
N GLN A 135 0.72 -1.73 -22.07
CA GLN A 135 0.01 -2.24 -23.25
C GLN A 135 0.98 -2.90 -24.23
N PHE A 136 2.13 -2.27 -24.48
CA PHE A 136 3.19 -2.85 -25.32
C PHE A 136 3.72 -4.18 -24.77
N LEU A 137 3.79 -4.35 -23.45
CA LEU A 137 4.15 -5.61 -22.80
C LEU A 137 3.01 -6.65 -22.79
N GLY A 138 1.82 -6.30 -23.25
CA GLY A 138 0.68 -7.21 -23.37
C GLY A 138 -0.39 -7.07 -22.28
N LEU A 139 -0.40 -5.98 -21.50
CA LEU A 139 -1.50 -5.72 -20.56
C LEU A 139 -2.80 -5.41 -21.34
N PRO A 140 -3.87 -6.20 -21.20
CA PRO A 140 -5.06 -6.10 -22.05
C PRO A 140 -6.04 -5.05 -21.52
N LEU A 141 -5.64 -3.78 -21.55
CA LEU A 141 -6.53 -2.69 -21.16
C LEU A 141 -7.75 -2.63 -22.11
N PRO A 142 -8.98 -2.52 -21.57
CA PRO A 142 -10.18 -2.56 -22.38
C PRO A 142 -10.32 -1.30 -23.23
N GLN A 143 -10.86 -1.46 -24.44
CA GLN A 143 -11.02 -0.38 -25.43
C GLN A 143 -12.43 -0.34 -26.01
N ASP A 144 -12.84 0.84 -26.47
CA ASP A 144 -14.00 1.05 -27.33
C ASP A 144 -13.72 0.61 -28.78
N PRO A 145 -14.73 0.60 -29.69
CA PRO A 145 -14.54 0.21 -31.09
C PRO A 145 -13.60 1.11 -31.91
N LEU A 146 -13.20 2.29 -31.39
CA LEU A 146 -12.28 3.23 -32.03
C LEU A 146 -10.87 3.15 -31.43
N GLY A 147 -10.64 2.27 -30.44
CA GLY A 147 -9.36 2.06 -29.77
C GLY A 147 -9.13 2.95 -28.54
N GLY A 148 -10.13 3.72 -28.11
CA GLY A 148 -10.07 4.52 -26.88
C GLY A 148 -10.16 3.63 -25.63
N THR A 149 -9.26 3.80 -24.66
CA THR A 149 -9.30 3.03 -23.40
C THR A 149 -10.60 3.32 -22.64
N LEU A 150 -11.30 2.27 -22.20
CA LEU A 150 -12.50 2.43 -21.37
C LEU A 150 -12.13 2.95 -19.97
N ARG A 151 -12.94 3.89 -19.46
CA ARG A 151 -12.67 4.63 -18.23
C ARG A 151 -13.89 4.78 -17.33
N TYR A 152 -13.65 5.07 -16.05
CA TYR A 152 -14.69 5.32 -15.05
C TYR A 152 -14.19 6.31 -13.97
N GLN A 153 -15.08 6.79 -13.11
CA GLN A 153 -14.74 7.61 -11.93
C GLN A 153 -14.41 6.73 -10.73
N THR A 154 -13.38 7.12 -9.97
CA THR A 154 -12.94 6.43 -8.75
C THR A 154 -12.85 7.43 -7.60
N ASP A 155 -12.53 6.95 -6.39
CA ASP A 155 -12.27 7.77 -5.23
C ASP A 155 -11.24 8.88 -5.48
N HIS A 156 -11.60 10.09 -5.07
CA HIS A 156 -10.81 11.32 -5.24
C HIS A 156 -10.48 11.67 -6.70
N ASP A 157 -11.30 11.23 -7.66
CA ASP A 157 -11.16 11.54 -9.09
C ASP A 157 -12.50 12.00 -9.71
N GLU A 158 -12.62 13.30 -9.97
CA GLU A 158 -13.82 13.90 -10.55
C GLU A 158 -13.88 13.77 -12.08
N VAL A 159 -12.76 13.46 -12.74
CA VAL A 159 -12.64 13.51 -14.22
C VAL A 159 -12.84 12.15 -14.87
N GLY A 160 -12.69 11.05 -14.15
CA GLY A 160 -12.83 9.70 -14.71
C GLY A 160 -11.56 9.20 -15.40
N ARG A 161 -10.42 9.31 -14.72
CA ARG A 161 -9.07 8.89 -15.15
C ARG A 161 -8.77 7.42 -14.90
N ALA A 162 -9.66 6.72 -14.20
CA ALA A 162 -9.49 5.32 -13.84
C ALA A 162 -9.76 4.38 -15.02
N THR A 163 -8.97 3.32 -15.13
CA THR A 163 -9.21 2.16 -16.02
C THR A 163 -8.78 0.87 -15.33
N SER A 164 -9.19 -0.30 -15.83
CA SER A 164 -8.95 -1.59 -15.20
C SER A 164 -9.08 -2.75 -16.18
N CYS A 165 -8.34 -3.84 -15.94
CA CYS A 165 -8.56 -5.16 -16.53
C CYS A 165 -9.48 -6.05 -15.65
N GLY A 166 -10.19 -5.46 -14.69
CA GLY A 166 -11.01 -6.17 -13.70
C GLY A 166 -10.33 -6.32 -12.33
N PRO A 167 -10.81 -7.27 -11.49
CA PRO A 167 -10.38 -7.40 -10.09
C PRO A 167 -8.87 -7.59 -9.89
N ARG A 168 -8.19 -8.19 -10.87
CA ARG A 168 -6.79 -8.63 -10.80
C ARG A 168 -5.85 -7.86 -11.72
N THR A 169 -6.16 -6.60 -12.01
CA THR A 169 -5.36 -5.75 -12.91
C THR A 169 -3.87 -5.72 -12.53
N SER A 170 -3.52 -5.54 -11.26
CA SER A 170 -2.12 -5.52 -10.84
C SER A 170 -1.44 -6.90 -10.95
N ARG A 171 -2.19 -8.00 -10.79
CA ARG A 171 -1.64 -9.34 -11.02
C ARG A 171 -1.28 -9.54 -12.49
N LEU A 172 -2.10 -9.05 -13.41
CA LEU A 172 -1.78 -9.03 -14.85
C LEU A 172 -0.56 -8.13 -15.13
N MET A 173 -0.43 -6.98 -14.46
CA MET A 173 0.78 -6.15 -14.57
C MET A 173 2.03 -6.89 -14.09
N VAL A 174 1.97 -7.57 -12.93
CA VAL A 174 3.07 -8.38 -12.41
C VAL A 174 3.42 -9.48 -13.42
N LYS A 175 2.43 -10.16 -14.01
CA LYS A 175 2.65 -11.19 -15.04
C LYS A 175 3.45 -10.65 -16.22
N VAL A 176 2.97 -9.62 -16.91
CA VAL A 176 3.62 -9.11 -18.13
C VAL A 176 5.02 -8.53 -17.85
N LEU A 177 5.21 -7.89 -16.69
CA LEU A 177 6.51 -7.38 -16.27
C LEU A 177 7.48 -8.51 -15.86
N ALA A 178 6.98 -9.58 -15.23
CA ALA A 178 7.77 -10.75 -14.87
C ALA A 178 8.23 -11.53 -16.10
N GLU A 179 7.32 -11.76 -17.06
CA GLU A 179 7.64 -12.38 -18.35
C GLU A 179 8.73 -11.58 -19.08
N GLU A 180 8.62 -10.25 -19.09
CA GLU A 180 9.63 -9.38 -19.68
C GLU A 180 10.97 -9.43 -18.93
N ALA A 181 10.96 -9.38 -17.60
CA ALA A 181 12.19 -9.48 -16.80
C ALA A 181 12.91 -10.81 -17.03
N ILE A 182 12.17 -11.93 -17.11
CA ILE A 182 12.71 -13.25 -17.43
C ILE A 182 13.26 -13.27 -18.86
N ARG A 183 12.52 -12.73 -19.84
CA ARG A 183 12.95 -12.65 -21.25
C ARG A 183 14.25 -11.86 -21.41
N LEU A 184 14.42 -10.80 -20.61
CA LEU A 184 15.63 -9.97 -20.58
C LEU A 184 16.79 -10.60 -19.77
N GLY A 185 16.58 -11.76 -19.14
CA GLY A 185 17.59 -12.45 -18.35
C GLY A 185 17.96 -11.71 -17.06
N VAL A 186 16.98 -11.10 -16.38
CA VAL A 186 17.17 -10.56 -15.02
C VAL A 186 17.25 -11.74 -14.04
N PRO A 187 18.32 -11.90 -13.24
CA PRO A 187 18.38 -12.93 -12.21
C PRO A 187 17.38 -12.65 -11.07
N PHE A 188 16.67 -13.70 -10.66
CA PHE A 188 15.76 -13.69 -9.51
C PHE A 188 16.34 -14.55 -8.40
N TYR A 189 16.34 -14.01 -7.18
CA TYR A 189 16.62 -14.74 -5.95
C TYR A 189 15.32 -14.75 -5.12
N ASN A 190 14.57 -15.84 -5.27
CA ASN A 190 13.34 -16.06 -4.53
C ASN A 190 13.64 -16.54 -3.10
N GLN A 191 12.64 -16.54 -2.22
CA GLN A 191 12.79 -16.92 -0.81
C GLN A 191 13.95 -16.21 -0.09
N THR A 192 14.19 -14.97 -0.51
CA THR A 192 15.31 -14.13 -0.08
C THR A 192 14.79 -12.91 0.65
N THR A 193 14.99 -12.88 1.97
CA THR A 193 14.52 -11.77 2.80
C THR A 193 15.68 -10.83 3.12
N ALA A 194 15.58 -9.57 2.70
CA ALA A 194 16.49 -8.51 3.12
C ALA A 194 16.35 -8.26 4.62
N VAL A 195 17.46 -8.30 5.37
CA VAL A 195 17.45 -8.18 6.84
C VAL A 195 18.31 -7.02 7.35
N LYS A 196 19.29 -6.55 6.59
CA LYS A 196 20.11 -5.37 6.96
C LYS A 196 20.70 -4.72 5.71
N ILE A 197 20.59 -3.40 5.61
CA ILE A 197 21.36 -2.61 4.61
C ILE A 197 22.73 -2.30 5.22
N LEU A 198 23.79 -2.54 4.47
CA LEU A 198 25.16 -2.22 4.86
C LEU A 198 25.54 -0.88 4.26
N THR A 199 26.07 0.01 5.10
CA THR A 199 26.47 1.37 4.71
C THR A 199 27.96 1.60 4.92
N GLY A 200 28.59 2.35 4.03
CA GLY A 200 29.94 2.90 4.18
C GLY A 200 29.92 4.43 4.17
N GLY A 201 31.06 5.05 4.48
CA GLY A 201 31.19 6.49 4.61
C GLY A 201 30.51 7.06 5.86
N GLU A 202 30.65 8.37 6.07
CA GLU A 202 30.08 9.10 7.21
C GLU A 202 29.45 10.42 6.73
N GLY A 203 28.55 10.98 7.55
CA GLY A 203 27.90 12.25 7.26
C GLY A 203 27.21 12.28 5.89
N ALA A 204 27.52 13.29 5.08
CA ALA A 204 26.95 13.45 3.74
C ALA A 204 27.47 12.43 2.71
N ASP A 205 28.62 11.79 2.96
CA ASP A 205 29.21 10.78 2.08
C ASP A 205 28.72 9.36 2.40
N ARG A 206 27.76 9.22 3.34
CA ARG A 206 27.18 7.94 3.70
C ARG A 206 26.43 7.33 2.52
N HIS A 207 26.76 6.08 2.20
CA HIS A 207 26.23 5.39 1.02
C HIS A 207 26.06 3.89 1.26
N VAL A 208 25.26 3.24 0.42
CA VAL A 208 25.07 1.79 0.41
C VAL A 208 26.30 1.10 -0.15
N VAL A 209 26.71 0.02 0.51
CA VAL A 209 27.81 -0.85 0.05
C VAL A 209 27.37 -2.31 -0.14
N GLY A 210 26.24 -2.69 0.45
CA GLY A 210 25.65 -4.01 0.27
C GLY A 210 24.45 -4.26 1.18
N MET A 211 24.08 -5.52 1.32
CA MET A 211 22.93 -5.97 2.08
C MET A 211 23.15 -7.38 2.61
N LEU A 212 22.70 -7.62 3.84
CA LEU A 212 22.54 -8.97 4.37
C LEU A 212 21.12 -9.46 4.09
N VAL A 213 21.05 -10.73 3.68
CA VAL A 213 19.79 -11.44 3.45
C VAL A 213 19.77 -12.75 4.24
N MET A 214 18.58 -13.30 4.46
CA MET A 214 18.38 -14.66 4.97
C MET A 214 17.62 -15.50 3.95
N ARG A 215 18.16 -16.68 3.63
CA ARG A 215 17.69 -17.58 2.58
C ARG A 215 17.72 -19.03 3.05
N ALA A 216 16.63 -19.76 2.84
CA ALA A 216 16.56 -21.16 3.24
C ALA A 216 17.53 -22.05 2.43
N SER A 217 17.78 -21.70 1.17
CA SER A 217 18.68 -22.42 0.27
C SER A 217 20.16 -22.32 0.64
N ASP A 218 20.55 -21.29 1.38
CA ASP A 218 21.95 -21.04 1.79
C ASP A 218 22.27 -21.66 3.17
N ARG A 219 21.35 -22.45 3.76
CA ARG A 219 21.57 -23.07 5.07
C ARG A 219 22.54 -24.24 4.98
N THR A 220 23.55 -24.22 5.85
CA THR A 220 24.51 -25.31 6.06
C THR A 220 24.75 -25.50 7.56
N GLU A 221 25.54 -26.49 7.96
CA GLU A 221 25.95 -26.63 9.37
C GLU A 221 26.77 -25.41 9.84
N GLN A 222 27.59 -24.85 8.95
CA GLN A 222 28.41 -23.66 9.19
C GLN A 222 27.65 -22.34 8.96
N ASN A 223 26.41 -22.42 8.46
CA ASN A 223 25.49 -21.30 8.24
C ASN A 223 24.04 -21.70 8.55
N PRO A 224 23.71 -22.00 9.81
CA PRO A 224 22.40 -22.57 10.15
C PRO A 224 21.25 -21.62 9.85
N LEU A 225 21.50 -20.30 9.90
CA LEU A 225 20.49 -19.27 9.66
C LEU A 225 20.31 -18.94 8.16
N GLY A 226 21.23 -19.40 7.29
CA GLY A 226 21.20 -19.14 5.86
C GLY A 226 21.45 -17.66 5.54
N ILE A 227 22.41 -17.05 6.24
CA ILE A 227 22.82 -15.66 6.01
C ILE A 227 23.63 -15.60 4.72
N ALA A 228 23.31 -14.66 3.84
CA ALA A 228 24.09 -14.38 2.63
C ALA A 228 24.35 -12.88 2.49
N LEU A 229 25.44 -12.55 1.80
CA LEU A 229 25.87 -11.18 1.54
C LEU A 229 25.61 -10.84 0.08
N PHE A 230 24.87 -9.76 -0.17
CA PHE A 230 24.74 -9.16 -1.49
C PHE A 230 25.55 -7.85 -1.55
N VAL A 231 26.61 -7.82 -2.34
CA VAL A 231 27.46 -6.64 -2.54
C VAL A 231 26.91 -5.80 -3.70
N SER A 232 26.60 -4.53 -3.42
CA SER A 232 26.14 -3.56 -4.42
C SER A 232 26.23 -2.15 -3.84
N SER A 233 26.59 -1.17 -4.67
CA SER A 233 26.54 0.25 -4.30
C SER A 233 25.17 0.90 -4.56
N VAL A 234 24.23 0.14 -5.14
CA VAL A 234 22.88 0.61 -5.50
C VAL A 234 21.82 -0.39 -5.05
N ILE A 235 20.81 0.09 -4.34
CA ILE A 235 19.62 -0.68 -3.96
C ILE A 235 18.34 0.08 -4.33
N VAL A 236 17.33 -0.65 -4.77
CA VAL A 236 15.97 -0.14 -4.98
C VAL A 236 15.03 -0.88 -4.03
N LEU A 237 14.52 -0.18 -3.02
CA LEU A 237 13.53 -0.71 -2.08
C LEU A 237 12.14 -0.66 -2.72
N ALA A 238 11.60 -1.84 -3.02
CA ALA A 238 10.31 -2.04 -3.68
C ALA A 238 9.47 -3.11 -2.95
N ALA A 239 9.60 -3.17 -1.62
CA ALA A 239 9.04 -4.23 -0.78
C ALA A 239 7.54 -4.08 -0.45
N GLY A 240 6.88 -3.04 -0.98
CA GLY A 240 5.48 -2.72 -0.70
C GLY A 240 5.26 -2.09 0.68
N GLY A 241 4.00 -1.91 1.07
CA GLY A 241 3.61 -1.36 2.36
C GLY A 241 3.71 -2.33 3.54
N PRO A 242 3.65 -1.82 4.79
CA PRO A 242 3.78 -2.60 6.02
C PRO A 242 2.46 -3.30 6.40
N GLY A 243 1.98 -4.21 5.55
CA GLY A 243 0.69 -4.91 5.73
C GLY A 243 0.55 -5.76 7.00
N GLU A 244 1.66 -6.22 7.58
CA GLU A 244 1.71 -6.92 8.87
C GLU A 244 1.58 -6.01 10.09
N LEU A 245 1.65 -4.68 9.92
CA LEU A 245 1.62 -3.72 11.03
C LEU A 245 0.28 -3.71 11.79
N TYR A 246 -0.81 -3.99 11.09
CA TYR A 246 -2.17 -4.02 11.61
C TYR A 246 -2.71 -5.46 11.63
N ARG A 247 -3.53 -5.79 12.64
CA ARG A 247 -4.29 -7.04 12.71
C ARG A 247 -5.29 -7.09 11.56
N ASP A 248 -6.15 -6.07 11.51
CA ASP A 248 -7.23 -5.92 10.54
C ASP A 248 -6.67 -5.26 9.28
N SER A 249 -6.46 -6.06 8.23
CA SER A 249 -5.66 -5.68 7.06
C SER A 249 -6.07 -6.50 5.84
N VAL A 250 -6.21 -5.84 4.70
CA VAL A 250 -6.49 -6.50 3.39
C VAL A 250 -5.21 -6.89 2.65
N TYR A 251 -4.04 -6.70 3.26
CA TYR A 251 -2.79 -7.17 2.68
C TYR A 251 -2.69 -8.70 2.77
N PRO A 252 -1.99 -9.34 1.82
CA PRO A 252 -1.63 -10.74 1.96
C PRO A 252 -0.71 -10.92 3.17
N ASN A 253 -0.85 -12.05 3.86
CA ASN A 253 0.05 -12.41 4.96
C ASN A 253 1.51 -12.46 4.49
N GLY A 254 2.42 -11.98 5.33
CA GLY A 254 3.85 -11.90 5.07
C GLY A 254 4.30 -10.64 4.34
N CYS A 255 3.44 -9.63 4.16
CA CYS A 255 3.80 -8.31 3.62
C CYS A 255 4.33 -7.39 4.74
N PHE A 256 5.64 -7.46 5.01
CA PHE A 256 6.29 -6.64 6.04
C PHE A 256 6.70 -5.24 5.55
N GLY A 257 6.83 -5.00 4.25
CA GLY A 257 7.39 -3.75 3.72
C GLY A 257 8.86 -3.54 4.11
N SER A 258 9.36 -2.30 3.99
CA SER A 258 10.79 -1.97 4.21
C SER A 258 11.05 -0.81 5.18
N LEU A 259 10.04 -0.34 5.92
CA LEU A 259 10.17 0.86 6.77
C LEU A 259 11.21 0.67 7.89
N GLY A 260 11.11 -0.43 8.66
CA GLY A 260 12.08 -0.74 9.72
C GLY A 260 13.50 -0.97 9.18
N LEU A 261 13.63 -1.67 8.05
CA LEU A 261 14.90 -1.87 7.36
C LEU A 261 15.54 -0.54 6.93
N ALA A 262 14.74 0.39 6.40
CA ALA A 262 15.18 1.71 5.98
C ALA A 262 15.60 2.59 7.18
N LEU A 263 14.81 2.59 8.27
CA LEU A 263 15.14 3.31 9.50
C LEU A 263 16.46 2.84 10.11
N GLU A 264 16.70 1.52 10.19
CA GLU A 264 17.97 0.99 10.68
C GLU A 264 19.18 1.41 9.81
N ALA A 265 18.94 1.69 8.53
CA ALA A 265 19.94 2.22 7.61
C ALA A 265 20.09 3.75 7.70
N GLY A 266 19.35 4.43 8.58
CA GLY A 266 19.30 5.89 8.69
C GLY A 266 18.62 6.59 7.51
N VAL A 267 17.76 5.87 6.78
CA VAL A 267 16.95 6.45 5.72
C VAL A 267 15.75 7.18 6.33
N GLU A 268 15.49 8.39 5.83
CA GLU A 268 14.36 9.21 6.26
C GLU A 268 13.04 8.70 5.68
N LEU A 269 12.01 8.69 6.52
CA LEU A 269 10.64 8.38 6.15
C LEU A 269 9.80 9.66 6.21
N VAL A 270 8.68 9.68 5.51
CA VAL A 270 7.78 10.84 5.42
C VAL A 270 6.31 10.42 5.52
N ASN A 271 5.49 11.28 6.12
CA ASN A 271 4.03 11.14 6.17
C ASN A 271 3.55 9.79 6.74
N LEU A 272 4.24 9.24 7.73
CA LEU A 272 3.84 7.97 8.35
C LEU A 272 2.48 8.02 9.05
N THR A 273 1.96 9.23 9.29
CA THR A 273 0.58 9.44 9.74
C THR A 273 -0.43 9.06 8.66
N GLU A 274 -0.07 8.96 7.38
CA GLU A 274 -1.05 8.80 6.29
C GLU A 274 -1.14 7.33 5.84
N SER A 275 -2.14 6.62 6.37
CA SER A 275 -2.53 5.26 5.95
C SER A 275 -4.02 5.25 5.61
N GLN A 276 -4.42 4.49 4.60
CA GLN A 276 -5.81 4.34 4.18
C GLN A 276 -6.44 3.08 4.76
N PHE A 277 -7.67 3.25 5.25
CA PHE A 277 -8.51 2.19 5.79
C PHE A 277 -9.82 2.13 5.03
N GLY A 278 -10.35 0.94 4.81
CA GLY A 278 -11.62 0.75 4.10
C GLY A 278 -12.24 -0.60 4.38
N ILE A 279 -13.48 -0.78 3.96
CA ILE A 279 -14.24 -2.01 4.19
C ILE A 279 -13.73 -3.16 3.32
N GLY A 280 -13.42 -4.30 3.95
CA GLY A 280 -12.89 -5.47 3.27
C GLY A 280 -13.16 -6.75 4.03
N THR A 281 -13.09 -7.89 3.33
CA THR A 281 -13.16 -9.19 3.98
C THR A 281 -12.00 -9.37 4.95
N ARG A 282 -12.26 -10.10 6.04
CA ARG A 282 -11.29 -10.26 7.12
C ARG A 282 -10.02 -10.97 6.63
N ARG A 283 -8.93 -10.71 7.35
CA ARG A 283 -7.61 -11.28 7.04
C ARG A 283 -7.58 -12.80 7.22
N GLU A 284 -8.39 -13.32 8.14
CA GLU A 284 -8.63 -14.75 8.35
C GLU A 284 -9.52 -15.31 7.23
N GLY A 285 -8.95 -15.48 6.04
CA GLY A 285 -9.65 -16.02 4.88
C GLY A 285 -9.07 -15.48 3.58
N PHE A 286 -9.92 -14.85 2.77
CA PHE A 286 -9.53 -14.18 1.54
C PHE A 286 -9.61 -12.66 1.75
N PRO A 287 -8.52 -11.98 2.19
CA PRO A 287 -8.51 -10.53 2.38
C PRO A 287 -8.69 -9.81 1.05
N TRP A 288 -9.78 -9.04 0.92
CA TRP A 288 -10.15 -8.38 -0.32
C TRP A 288 -10.91 -7.08 -0.06
N ASN A 289 -10.68 -6.07 -0.90
CA ASN A 289 -11.34 -4.78 -0.76
C ASN A 289 -12.78 -4.86 -1.29
N LEU A 290 -13.75 -4.44 -0.48
CA LEU A 290 -15.18 -4.40 -0.83
C LEU A 290 -15.58 -3.01 -1.32
N SER A 291 -15.02 -2.59 -2.45
CA SER A 291 -15.31 -1.32 -3.13
C SER A 291 -16.19 -1.51 -4.39
N GLY A 292 -16.48 -0.40 -5.07
CA GLY A 292 -17.18 -0.37 -6.34
C GLY A 292 -18.45 -1.21 -6.34
N THR A 293 -18.55 -2.13 -7.30
CA THR A 293 -19.78 -2.88 -7.58
C THR A 293 -20.27 -3.72 -6.41
N TYR A 294 -19.40 -4.13 -5.46
CA TYR A 294 -19.82 -4.86 -4.26
C TYR A 294 -20.85 -4.07 -3.44
N VAL A 295 -20.58 -2.80 -3.16
CA VAL A 295 -21.51 -1.96 -2.38
C VAL A 295 -22.48 -1.17 -3.26
N GLN A 296 -22.14 -0.93 -4.54
CA GLN A 296 -23.06 -0.32 -5.49
C GLN A 296 -24.22 -1.24 -5.89
N ALA A 297 -24.10 -2.55 -5.64
CA ALA A 297 -25.24 -3.47 -5.70
C ALA A 297 -26.25 -3.25 -4.56
N ILE A 298 -25.89 -2.44 -3.55
CA ILE A 298 -26.69 -2.12 -2.36
C ILE A 298 -27.14 -3.40 -1.62
N PRO A 299 -26.20 -4.24 -1.14
CA PRO A 299 -26.54 -5.41 -0.34
C PRO A 299 -27.05 -5.02 1.06
N HIS A 300 -27.78 -5.92 1.72
CA HIS A 300 -28.11 -5.77 3.14
C HIS A 300 -26.85 -5.93 3.99
N ILE A 301 -26.63 -5.01 4.93
CA ILE A 301 -25.50 -5.04 5.86
C ILE A 301 -26.05 -5.12 7.28
N TYR A 302 -25.59 -6.11 8.03
CA TYR A 302 -26.04 -6.37 9.40
C TYR A 302 -24.89 -6.89 10.26
N SER A 303 -25.10 -6.93 11.58
CA SER A 303 -24.16 -7.56 12.50
C SER A 303 -24.82 -8.69 13.29
N ILE A 304 -24.01 -9.62 13.79
CA ILE A 304 -24.44 -10.71 14.68
C ILE A 304 -23.65 -10.60 15.98
N ASP A 305 -24.34 -10.63 17.11
CA ASP A 305 -23.70 -10.67 18.44
C ASP A 305 -23.31 -12.10 18.88
N SER A 306 -22.77 -12.23 20.10
CA SER A 306 -22.35 -13.52 20.65
C SER A 306 -23.50 -14.50 20.89
N GLU A 307 -24.75 -14.04 20.94
CA GLU A 307 -25.94 -14.86 21.13
C GLU A 307 -26.57 -15.30 19.80
N GLY A 308 -26.04 -14.79 18.67
CA GLY A 308 -26.56 -15.09 17.34
C GLY A 308 -27.68 -14.16 16.89
N VAL A 309 -27.93 -13.05 17.60
CA VAL A 309 -28.98 -12.09 17.24
C VAL A 309 -28.47 -11.18 16.12
N GLU A 310 -29.26 -11.06 15.05
CA GLU A 310 -29.01 -10.13 13.94
C GLU A 310 -29.45 -8.70 14.32
N HIS A 311 -28.58 -7.72 14.04
CA HIS A 311 -28.85 -6.30 14.26
C HIS A 311 -28.79 -5.51 12.94
N HIS A 312 -29.87 -4.77 12.63
CA HIS A 312 -29.91 -3.81 11.52
C HIS A 312 -29.30 -2.46 11.93
N PHE A 313 -28.03 -2.49 12.35
CA PHE A 313 -27.37 -1.39 13.06
C PHE A 313 -27.25 -0.09 12.24
N LEU A 314 -27.18 -0.15 10.91
CA LEU A 314 -27.07 1.06 10.07
C LEU A 314 -28.32 1.97 10.18
N ALA A 315 -29.48 1.42 10.54
CA ALA A 315 -30.70 2.19 10.75
C ALA A 315 -30.70 3.07 12.00
N ASP A 316 -29.72 2.88 12.89
CA ASP A 316 -29.49 3.76 14.04
C ASP A 316 -28.68 5.00 13.66
N TYR A 317 -27.97 4.96 12.52
CA TYR A 317 -27.11 6.04 12.04
C TYR A 317 -27.81 6.95 11.04
N TYR A 318 -28.61 6.40 10.12
CA TYR A 318 -29.23 7.18 9.04
C TYR A 318 -30.70 7.52 9.30
N ARG A 319 -31.15 8.65 8.76
CA ARG A 319 -32.49 9.22 9.00
C ARG A 319 -33.59 8.52 8.21
N SER A 320 -33.24 7.98 7.05
CA SER A 320 -34.17 7.31 6.13
C SER A 320 -33.49 6.15 5.43
N THR A 321 -34.29 5.23 4.89
CA THR A 321 -33.83 4.10 4.08
C THR A 321 -33.16 4.57 2.79
N GLN A 322 -33.63 5.68 2.21
CA GLN A 322 -33.02 6.33 1.04
C GLN A 322 -31.57 6.76 1.33
N GLU A 323 -31.37 7.46 2.45
CA GLU A 323 -30.07 8.00 2.85
C GLU A 323 -29.08 6.86 3.18
N LEU A 324 -29.55 5.84 3.91
CA LEU A 324 -28.77 4.65 4.22
C LEU A 324 -28.30 3.95 2.93
N ALA A 325 -29.24 3.60 2.05
CA ALA A 325 -28.95 2.87 0.82
C ALA A 325 -28.03 3.68 -0.12
N SER A 326 -28.27 4.98 -0.26
CA SER A 326 -27.46 5.86 -1.11
C SER A 326 -26.04 6.00 -0.57
N ASN A 327 -25.84 6.03 0.75
CA ASN A 327 -24.51 6.09 1.34
C ASN A 327 -23.75 4.76 1.30
N VAL A 328 -24.45 3.62 1.44
CA VAL A 328 -23.85 2.29 1.16
C VAL A 328 -23.36 2.25 -0.29
N PHE A 329 -24.20 2.70 -1.24
CA PHE A 329 -23.79 2.79 -2.65
C PHE A 329 -22.55 3.67 -2.85
N ARG A 330 -22.53 4.87 -2.24
CA ARG A 330 -21.41 5.83 -2.39
C ARG A 330 -20.08 5.29 -1.88
N LYS A 331 -20.07 4.37 -0.91
CA LYS A 331 -18.83 3.65 -0.52
C LYS A 331 -18.15 2.95 -1.70
N GLY A 332 -18.83 2.75 -2.83
CA GLY A 332 -18.25 2.18 -4.04
C GLY A 332 -17.13 3.04 -4.64
N TYR A 333 -17.26 4.37 -4.58
CA TYR A 333 -16.28 5.35 -5.09
C TYR A 333 -15.88 6.38 -4.01
N GLN A 334 -16.32 6.19 -2.77
CA GLN A 334 -15.87 6.91 -1.58
C GLN A 334 -15.27 5.89 -0.58
N TRP A 335 -14.51 4.93 -1.11
CA TRP A 335 -14.17 3.67 -0.44
C TRP A 335 -13.14 3.76 0.70
N PRO A 336 -12.04 4.53 0.64
CA PRO A 336 -11.33 4.75 1.89
C PRO A 336 -12.23 5.57 2.81
N PHE A 337 -12.24 5.20 4.09
CA PHE A 337 -12.75 6.05 5.14
C PHE A 337 -12.18 7.46 4.97
N HIS A 338 -13.03 8.46 5.19
CA HIS A 338 -12.64 9.86 5.20
C HIS A 338 -13.31 10.57 6.37
N ALA A 339 -12.53 11.20 7.25
CA ALA A 339 -13.03 11.71 8.53
C ALA A 339 -14.19 12.72 8.37
N THR A 340 -14.09 13.65 7.42
CA THR A 340 -15.14 14.64 7.18
C THR A 340 -16.42 14.06 6.57
N ARG A 341 -16.35 12.89 5.92
CA ARG A 341 -17.53 12.19 5.39
C ARG A 341 -18.31 11.43 6.47
N MET A 342 -17.92 11.52 7.74
CA MET A 342 -18.76 11.09 8.88
C MET A 342 -19.79 12.16 9.26
N LEU A 343 -19.57 13.39 8.83
CA LEU A 343 -20.49 14.49 9.08
C LEU A 343 -21.63 14.46 8.08
N ASP A 344 -22.71 15.16 8.41
CA ASP A 344 -23.86 15.38 7.51
C ASP A 344 -24.43 14.09 6.91
N PHE A 345 -24.39 12.99 7.68
CA PHE A 345 -24.85 11.67 7.25
C PHE A 345 -24.16 11.19 5.96
N GLY A 346 -22.86 11.49 5.81
CA GLY A 346 -22.06 11.05 4.66
C GLY A 346 -21.62 9.57 4.74
N SER A 347 -20.98 9.11 3.67
CA SER A 347 -20.65 7.70 3.46
C SER A 347 -19.76 7.09 4.55
N SER A 348 -18.87 7.87 5.18
CA SER A 348 -17.97 7.32 6.21
C SER A 348 -18.67 7.03 7.53
N LEU A 349 -19.94 7.44 7.67
CA LEU A 349 -20.76 7.00 8.78
C LEU A 349 -21.02 5.49 8.71
N VAL A 350 -21.00 4.89 7.51
CA VAL A 350 -21.00 3.42 7.33
C VAL A 350 -19.76 2.79 7.98
N ASP A 351 -18.56 3.31 7.68
CA ASP A 351 -17.31 2.78 8.24
C ASP A 351 -17.27 2.94 9.77
N LEU A 352 -17.74 4.09 10.29
CA LEU A 352 -17.85 4.33 11.72
C LEU A 352 -18.76 3.29 12.39
N ALA A 353 -19.96 3.09 11.85
CA ALA A 353 -20.93 2.14 12.36
C ALA A 353 -20.36 0.70 12.39
N ILE A 354 -19.71 0.26 11.31
CA ILE A 354 -19.06 -1.06 11.24
C ILE A 354 -17.94 -1.19 12.29
N SER A 355 -17.14 -0.13 12.46
CA SER A 355 -16.07 -0.10 13.46
C SER A 355 -16.64 -0.17 14.88
N SER A 356 -17.75 0.49 15.17
CA SER A 356 -18.43 0.44 16.47
C SER A 356 -18.99 -0.96 16.77
N GLU A 357 -19.59 -1.62 15.79
CA GLU A 357 -20.09 -2.99 15.93
C GLU A 357 -18.95 -3.98 16.20
N THR A 358 -17.83 -3.84 15.48
CA THR A 358 -16.62 -4.66 15.69
C THR A 358 -16.04 -4.43 17.09
N ALA A 359 -15.97 -3.18 17.54
CA ALA A 359 -15.51 -2.83 18.88
C ALA A 359 -16.43 -3.37 19.99
N ALA A 360 -17.72 -3.52 19.71
CA ALA A 360 -18.68 -4.17 20.59
C ALA A 360 -18.61 -5.71 20.56
N GLY A 361 -17.64 -6.29 19.83
CA GLY A 361 -17.46 -7.74 19.72
C GLY A 361 -18.42 -8.43 18.76
N ARG A 362 -19.19 -7.68 17.96
CA ARG A 362 -20.12 -8.23 16.96
C ARG A 362 -19.40 -8.48 15.64
N ARG A 363 -19.91 -9.44 14.86
CA ARG A 363 -19.42 -9.78 13.52
C ARG A 363 -20.30 -9.12 12.47
N VAL A 364 -19.73 -8.48 11.46
CA VAL A 364 -20.48 -7.72 10.44
C VAL A 364 -20.51 -8.49 9.12
N PHE A 365 -21.67 -8.51 8.48
CA PHE A 365 -21.95 -9.31 7.29
C PHE A 365 -22.56 -8.45 6.17
N MET A 366 -22.19 -8.77 4.93
CA MET A 366 -22.72 -8.22 3.70
C MET A 366 -23.46 -9.33 2.94
N ASP A 367 -24.77 -9.18 2.80
CA ASP A 367 -25.64 -10.18 2.17
C ASP A 367 -26.19 -9.67 0.83
N PHE A 368 -25.72 -10.28 -0.25
CA PHE A 368 -26.16 -9.97 -1.61
C PHE A 368 -27.53 -10.57 -1.95
N ASN A 369 -28.04 -11.47 -1.12
CA ASN A 369 -29.30 -12.18 -1.31
C ASN A 369 -30.46 -11.50 -0.57
N ARG A 370 -30.23 -10.32 0.00
CA ARG A 370 -31.24 -9.51 0.70
C ARG A 370 -31.06 -8.04 0.35
N ASN A 371 -32.16 -7.37 0.00
CA ASN A 371 -32.19 -5.91 -0.06
C ASN A 371 -32.10 -5.29 1.35
N PRO A 372 -31.62 -4.04 1.48
CA PRO A 372 -31.58 -3.35 2.77
C PRO A 372 -32.96 -3.33 3.44
N LEU A 373 -32.96 -3.54 4.75
CA LEU A 373 -34.17 -3.38 5.56
C LEU A 373 -34.54 -1.89 5.70
N SER A 374 -35.82 -1.61 5.98
CA SER A 374 -36.28 -0.25 6.22
C SER A 374 -35.71 0.33 7.50
N VAL A 375 -35.33 1.61 7.48
CA VAL A 375 -35.13 2.38 8.71
C VAL A 375 -36.46 2.45 9.47
N PRO A 376 -36.52 2.15 10.79
CA PRO A 376 -37.77 2.14 11.54
C PRO A 376 -38.57 3.43 11.40
N GLY A 377 -39.83 3.34 10.97
CA GLY A 377 -40.70 4.51 10.76
C GLY A 377 -40.50 5.24 9.42
N ASP A 378 -39.64 4.73 8.54
CA ASP A 378 -39.54 5.17 7.14
C ASP A 378 -40.16 4.13 6.18
N LEU A 379 -40.29 4.51 4.92
CA LEU A 379 -40.77 3.64 3.85
C LEU A 379 -39.76 2.50 3.51
N PRO A 380 -40.21 1.37 2.95
CA PRO A 380 -39.32 0.28 2.49
C PRO A 380 -38.28 0.72 1.46
N PHE A 381 -37.20 -0.05 1.31
CA PHE A 381 -36.19 0.17 0.26
C PHE A 381 -36.84 0.14 -1.14
N SER A 382 -36.42 1.07 -2.00
CA SER A 382 -36.81 1.12 -3.42
C SER A 382 -35.71 1.80 -4.24
N LEU A 383 -35.39 1.26 -5.41
CA LEU A 383 -34.44 1.85 -6.36
C LEU A 383 -34.93 3.21 -6.89
N GLU A 384 -36.25 3.43 -6.93
CA GLU A 384 -36.85 4.70 -7.36
C GLU A 384 -36.66 5.81 -6.31
N ARG A 385 -36.46 5.42 -5.04
CA ARG A 385 -36.28 6.33 -3.90
C ARG A 385 -34.83 6.38 -3.43
N LEU A 386 -33.91 6.41 -4.40
CA LEU A 386 -32.49 6.70 -4.18
C LEU A 386 -32.19 8.16 -4.49
N ASP A 387 -31.10 8.67 -3.92
CA ASP A 387 -30.57 9.97 -4.29
C ASP A 387 -30.28 10.04 -5.80
N GLU A 388 -30.38 11.24 -6.37
CA GLU A 388 -30.34 11.47 -7.82
C GLU A 388 -29.05 10.92 -8.46
N ASP A 389 -27.89 11.19 -7.87
CA ASP A 389 -26.59 10.70 -8.34
C ASP A 389 -26.51 9.17 -8.38
N VAL A 390 -27.10 8.51 -7.38
CA VAL A 390 -27.12 7.04 -7.27
C VAL A 390 -28.05 6.45 -8.33
N ARG A 391 -29.25 7.00 -8.47
CA ARG A 391 -30.24 6.55 -9.43
C ARG A 391 -29.75 6.70 -10.87
N ASP A 392 -29.11 7.83 -11.17
CA ASP A 392 -28.52 8.12 -12.48
C ASP A 392 -27.42 7.12 -12.83
N TYR A 393 -26.56 6.78 -11.86
CA TYR A 393 -25.53 5.77 -12.08
C TYR A 393 -26.14 4.40 -12.38
N LEU A 394 -27.08 3.93 -11.55
CA LEU A 394 -27.70 2.62 -11.74
C LEU A 394 -28.48 2.54 -13.06
N GLY A 395 -29.16 3.63 -13.43
CA GLY A 395 -29.85 3.73 -14.72
C GLY A 395 -28.90 3.65 -15.90
N LYS A 396 -27.76 4.35 -15.87
CA LYS A 396 -26.71 4.25 -16.89
C LYS A 396 -26.07 2.87 -16.95
N ALA A 397 -25.91 2.22 -15.79
CA ALA A 397 -25.35 0.88 -15.68
C ALA A 397 -26.35 -0.23 -16.04
N GLY A 398 -27.63 0.08 -16.24
CA GLY A 398 -28.68 -0.94 -16.46
C GLY A 398 -28.93 -1.82 -15.23
N ALA A 399 -28.59 -1.34 -14.03
CA ALA A 399 -28.62 -2.11 -12.78
C ALA A 399 -29.96 -1.96 -12.04
N ASP A 400 -31.06 -2.25 -12.74
CA ASP A 400 -32.45 -2.12 -12.30
C ASP A 400 -33.05 -3.42 -11.70
N GLN A 401 -32.22 -4.46 -11.54
CA GLN A 401 -32.66 -5.77 -11.05
C GLN A 401 -33.11 -5.70 -9.59
N ASP A 402 -34.09 -6.52 -9.20
CA ASP A 402 -34.72 -6.49 -7.87
C ASP A 402 -33.74 -6.85 -6.73
N MET A 403 -32.88 -7.85 -6.94
CA MET A 403 -31.97 -8.35 -5.90
C MET A 403 -30.53 -7.83 -6.06
N PRO A 404 -29.79 -7.59 -4.96
CA PRO A 404 -28.40 -7.12 -5.05
C PRO A 404 -27.49 -8.07 -5.82
N ILE A 405 -27.64 -9.39 -5.64
CA ILE A 405 -26.85 -10.39 -6.35
C ILE A 405 -27.05 -10.32 -7.87
N ASP A 406 -28.28 -10.05 -8.34
CA ASP A 406 -28.58 -9.90 -9.76
C ASP A 406 -28.02 -8.59 -10.32
N ARG A 407 -28.09 -7.49 -9.55
CA ARG A 407 -27.42 -6.23 -9.88
C ARG A 407 -25.91 -6.41 -9.99
N LEU A 408 -25.29 -7.12 -9.03
CA LEU A 408 -23.86 -7.41 -9.06
C LEU A 408 -23.49 -8.28 -10.28
N LYS A 409 -24.28 -9.32 -10.57
CA LYS A 409 -24.08 -10.18 -11.73
C LYS A 409 -24.19 -9.41 -13.04
N HIS A 410 -25.13 -8.46 -13.13
CA HIS A 410 -25.29 -7.58 -14.28
C HIS A 410 -24.10 -6.64 -14.46
N MET A 411 -23.67 -5.97 -13.39
CA MET A 411 -22.62 -4.95 -13.45
C MET A 411 -21.20 -5.52 -13.53
N ASN A 412 -20.94 -6.64 -12.85
CA ASN A 412 -19.59 -7.18 -12.67
C ASN A 412 -19.61 -8.66 -12.26
N PRO A 413 -19.86 -9.59 -13.20
CA PRO A 413 -19.88 -11.03 -12.90
C PRO A 413 -18.52 -11.54 -12.36
N LEU A 414 -17.40 -10.91 -12.75
CA LEU A 414 -16.05 -11.25 -12.24
C LEU A 414 -15.93 -11.09 -10.72
N ALA A 415 -16.68 -10.15 -10.12
CA ALA A 415 -16.68 -9.94 -8.68
C ALA A 415 -17.22 -11.15 -7.90
N ILE A 416 -18.16 -11.89 -8.50
CA ILE A 416 -18.74 -13.13 -7.98
C ILE A 416 -17.78 -14.30 -8.21
N GLU A 417 -17.32 -14.48 -9.46
CA GLU A 417 -16.42 -15.59 -9.84
C GLU A 417 -15.11 -15.58 -9.04
N LEU A 418 -14.61 -14.39 -8.68
CA LEU A 418 -13.45 -14.25 -7.82
C LEU A 418 -13.63 -14.96 -6.48
N TYR A 419 -14.77 -14.79 -5.80
CA TYR A 419 -15.03 -15.45 -4.52
C TYR A 419 -15.22 -16.96 -4.69
N ARG A 420 -15.91 -17.39 -5.77
CA ARG A 420 -16.09 -18.82 -6.09
C ARG A 420 -14.77 -19.55 -6.22
N ARG A 421 -13.75 -18.89 -6.80
CA ARG A 421 -12.38 -19.42 -6.86
C ARG A 421 -11.82 -19.74 -5.47
N TYR A 422 -12.13 -18.93 -4.47
CA TYR A 422 -11.75 -19.14 -3.07
C TYR A 422 -12.75 -19.97 -2.27
N LYS A 423 -13.66 -20.70 -2.94
CA LYS A 423 -14.66 -21.58 -2.34
C LYS A 423 -15.66 -20.83 -1.46
N ILE A 424 -15.94 -19.58 -1.80
CA ILE A 424 -16.95 -18.73 -1.18
C ILE A 424 -17.98 -18.42 -2.26
N ASP A 425 -19.27 -18.77 -2.05
CA ASP A 425 -20.33 -18.36 -2.96
C ASP A 425 -21.20 -17.27 -2.31
N ILE A 426 -20.99 -16.03 -2.78
CA ILE A 426 -21.69 -14.86 -2.28
C ILE A 426 -23.14 -14.78 -2.77
N ALA A 427 -23.53 -15.65 -3.71
CA ALA A 427 -24.91 -15.85 -4.14
C ALA A 427 -25.68 -16.83 -3.24
N GLU A 428 -24.99 -17.46 -2.26
CA GLU A 428 -25.62 -18.39 -1.32
C GLU A 428 -25.43 -17.95 0.13
N GLU A 429 -24.24 -17.43 0.48
CA GLU A 429 -23.89 -17.07 1.85
C GLU A 429 -23.39 -15.62 1.97
N PRO A 430 -23.68 -14.94 3.10
CA PRO A 430 -23.21 -13.59 3.34
C PRO A 430 -21.70 -13.52 3.59
N LEU A 431 -21.07 -12.41 3.19
CA LEU A 431 -19.64 -12.16 3.42
C LEU A 431 -19.40 -11.49 4.76
N GLU A 432 -18.58 -12.10 5.61
CA GLU A 432 -18.05 -11.42 6.81
C GLU A 432 -16.97 -10.40 6.43
N PHE A 433 -17.07 -9.18 6.97
CA PHE A 433 -16.15 -8.09 6.64
C PHE A 433 -15.96 -7.10 7.80
N ALA A 434 -14.94 -6.24 7.68
CA ALA A 434 -14.59 -5.23 8.68
C ALA A 434 -13.95 -4.01 8.00
N VAL A 435 -13.64 -2.96 8.77
CA VAL A 435 -12.75 -1.88 8.33
C VAL A 435 -11.30 -2.35 8.52
N ASN A 436 -10.51 -2.31 7.46
CA ASN A 436 -9.16 -2.87 7.40
C ASN A 436 -8.15 -1.84 6.89
N ASN A 437 -6.89 -1.97 7.33
CA ASN A 437 -5.76 -1.26 6.73
C ASN A 437 -5.50 -1.75 5.28
N GLN A 438 -5.30 -0.82 4.34
CA GLN A 438 -5.22 -1.15 2.91
C GLN A 438 -3.98 -0.61 2.19
N HIS A 439 -3.54 0.61 2.49
CA HIS A 439 -2.41 1.23 1.81
C HIS A 439 -1.73 2.25 2.72
N MET A 440 -0.40 2.33 2.72
CA MET A 440 0.32 3.43 3.36
C MET A 440 0.70 4.48 2.32
N ASN A 441 0.21 5.72 2.48
CA ASN A 441 0.50 6.82 1.56
C ASN A 441 1.89 7.42 1.82
N GLY A 442 2.27 7.49 3.10
CA GLY A 442 3.65 7.76 3.51
C GLY A 442 4.58 6.58 3.27
N GLY A 443 5.85 6.75 3.61
CA GLY A 443 6.87 5.73 3.36
C GLY A 443 8.27 6.32 3.37
N ILE A 444 9.19 5.74 2.60
CA ILE A 444 10.54 6.26 2.42
C ILE A 444 10.47 7.61 1.70
N MET A 445 11.11 8.63 2.26
CA MET A 445 11.20 9.94 1.64
C MET A 445 12.09 9.84 0.40
N ILE A 446 11.58 10.35 -0.73
CA ILE A 446 12.30 10.36 -1.99
C ILE A 446 12.23 11.71 -2.68
N ASP A 447 13.22 11.99 -3.52
CA ASP A 447 13.17 13.10 -4.46
C ASP A 447 12.44 12.73 -5.77
N THR A 448 12.48 13.65 -6.75
CA THR A 448 11.81 13.48 -8.05
C THR A 448 12.42 12.38 -8.93
N TRP A 449 13.54 11.76 -8.53
CA TRP A 449 14.17 10.62 -9.20
C TRP A 449 14.05 9.31 -8.40
N GLY A 450 13.40 9.33 -7.23
CA GLY A 450 13.26 8.16 -6.37
C GLY A 450 14.45 7.92 -5.43
N ARG A 451 15.39 8.87 -5.33
CA ARG A 451 16.56 8.78 -4.43
C ARG A 451 16.12 9.08 -3.00
N SER A 452 16.62 8.31 -2.03
CA SER A 452 16.52 8.69 -0.62
C SER A 452 17.72 9.54 -0.17
N ASN A 453 17.75 9.93 1.11
CA ASN A 453 18.87 10.65 1.71
C ASN A 453 20.16 9.80 1.85
N LEU A 454 20.07 8.47 1.67
CA LEU A 454 21.22 7.56 1.73
C LEU A 454 21.77 7.33 0.33
N GLY A 455 23.04 7.68 0.09
CA GLY A 455 23.67 7.55 -1.23
C GLY A 455 23.54 6.14 -1.81
N GLY A 456 22.99 6.01 -3.02
CA GLY A 456 22.77 4.70 -3.67
C GLY A 456 21.51 3.96 -3.23
N CYS A 457 20.71 4.50 -2.31
CA CYS A 457 19.42 3.96 -1.92
C CYS A 457 18.28 4.68 -2.66
N TYR A 458 17.40 3.88 -3.28
CA TYR A 458 16.19 4.36 -3.96
C TYR A 458 14.97 3.65 -3.36
N ALA A 459 13.78 4.24 -3.51
CA ALA A 459 12.52 3.59 -3.16
C ALA A 459 11.46 3.82 -4.23
N VAL A 460 10.64 2.80 -4.51
CA VAL A 460 9.58 2.85 -5.53
C VAL A 460 8.35 2.06 -5.08
N GLY A 461 7.19 2.39 -5.67
CA GLY A 461 5.91 1.80 -5.26
C GLY A 461 5.50 2.24 -3.86
N GLU A 462 4.69 1.44 -3.18
CA GLU A 462 4.19 1.74 -1.84
C GLU A 462 5.28 1.85 -0.76
N ALA A 463 6.49 1.34 -1.02
CA ALA A 463 7.62 1.57 -0.12
C ALA A 463 8.03 3.05 -0.05
N ALA A 464 7.75 3.84 -1.10
CA ALA A 464 8.04 5.26 -1.19
C ALA A 464 6.83 6.10 -0.75
N GLY A 465 7.09 7.15 0.04
CA GLY A 465 6.07 8.08 0.53
C GLY A 465 5.71 9.14 -0.53
N THR A 466 5.16 8.73 -1.67
CA THR A 466 4.88 9.64 -2.79
C THR A 466 3.54 10.37 -2.67
N HIS A 467 2.69 9.98 -1.73
CA HIS A 467 1.35 10.53 -1.58
C HIS A 467 1.20 11.26 -0.24
N GLY A 468 0.30 12.24 -0.21
CA GLY A 468 -0.07 12.95 1.01
C GLY A 468 -1.25 12.31 1.74
N VAL A 469 -2.10 13.17 2.29
CA VAL A 469 -3.27 12.77 3.09
C VAL A 469 -4.24 11.87 2.32
N THR A 470 -4.43 12.16 1.03
CA THR A 470 -5.31 11.40 0.14
C THR A 470 -4.53 10.80 -1.00
N ARG A 471 -4.96 9.62 -1.45
CA ARG A 471 -4.47 8.98 -2.66
C ARG A 471 -5.68 8.60 -3.50
N PRO A 472 -5.81 9.11 -4.75
CA PRO A 472 -6.84 8.65 -5.66
C PRO A 472 -6.74 7.15 -5.95
N GLY A 473 -7.90 6.55 -6.25
CA GLY A 473 -7.97 5.15 -6.67
C GLY A 473 -7.05 4.87 -7.85
N GLY A 474 -6.16 3.88 -7.69
CA GLY A 474 -5.20 3.49 -8.73
C GLY A 474 -3.95 4.33 -8.90
N ALA A 475 -3.82 5.47 -8.20
CA ALA A 475 -2.59 6.29 -8.22
C ALA A 475 -1.37 5.51 -7.70
N ALA A 476 -1.54 4.61 -6.72
CA ALA A 476 -0.44 3.75 -6.24
C ALA A 476 0.22 2.91 -7.34
N LEU A 477 -0.59 2.32 -8.23
CA LEU A 477 -0.07 1.53 -9.35
C LEU A 477 0.61 2.44 -10.37
N ASN A 478 0.08 3.62 -10.61
CA ASN A 478 0.70 4.62 -11.49
C ASN A 478 2.06 5.09 -10.95
N ALA A 479 2.08 5.65 -9.73
CA ALA A 479 3.30 6.10 -9.06
C ALA A 479 4.38 5.02 -9.05
N GLY A 480 4.04 3.78 -8.72
CA GLY A 480 5.00 2.67 -8.71
C GLY A 480 5.67 2.41 -10.06
N GLN A 481 4.94 2.53 -11.16
CA GLN A 481 5.51 2.37 -12.51
C GLN A 481 6.32 3.59 -12.95
N VAL A 482 5.83 4.81 -12.65
CA VAL A 482 6.52 6.05 -13.00
C VAL A 482 7.86 6.14 -12.27
N PHE A 483 7.86 5.97 -10.95
CA PHE A 483 9.09 6.02 -10.15
C PHE A 483 10.01 4.82 -10.41
N GLY A 484 9.46 3.63 -10.72
CA GLY A 484 10.26 2.50 -11.19
C GLY A 484 11.07 2.84 -12.44
N THR A 485 10.45 3.54 -13.39
CA THR A 485 11.12 3.99 -14.62
C THR A 485 12.14 5.09 -14.36
N ARG A 486 11.77 6.11 -13.55
CA ARG A 486 12.65 7.25 -13.26
C ARG A 486 13.87 6.88 -12.44
N ALA A 487 13.70 6.03 -11.43
CA ALA A 487 14.82 5.50 -10.65
C ALA A 487 15.80 4.74 -11.56
N ALA A 488 15.29 3.90 -12.48
CA ALA A 488 16.14 3.20 -13.44
C ALA A 488 16.91 4.16 -14.36
N GLU A 489 16.29 5.25 -14.83
CA GLU A 489 16.96 6.27 -15.64
C GLU A 489 18.11 6.95 -14.92
N HIS A 490 17.84 7.41 -13.70
CA HIS A 490 18.85 8.06 -12.88
C HIS A 490 20.00 7.09 -12.51
N ILE A 491 19.67 5.87 -12.07
CA ILE A 491 20.68 4.83 -11.75
C ILE A 491 21.56 4.56 -12.98
N SER A 492 20.95 4.39 -14.16
CA SER A 492 21.69 4.11 -15.39
C SER A 492 22.62 5.25 -15.78
N ALA A 493 22.12 6.50 -15.69
CA ALA A 493 22.90 7.70 -15.99
C ALA A 493 24.09 7.88 -15.04
N SER A 494 23.95 7.47 -13.77
CA SER A 494 25.04 7.52 -12.79
C SER A 494 26.21 6.56 -13.10
N GLY A 495 26.00 5.56 -13.97
CA GLY A 495 26.98 4.53 -14.29
C GLY A 495 27.24 3.50 -13.17
N ARG A 496 26.70 3.71 -11.96
CA ARG A 496 27.00 2.88 -10.77
C ARG A 496 26.53 1.43 -10.90
N ALA A 497 25.47 1.19 -11.68
CA ALA A 497 24.92 -0.16 -11.91
C ALA A 497 25.39 -0.81 -13.21
N LYS A 498 26.29 -0.19 -13.99
CA LYS A 498 26.74 -0.73 -15.29
C LYS A 498 27.56 -2.01 -15.18
N ARG A 499 28.18 -2.24 -14.02
CA ARG A 499 29.05 -3.39 -13.76
C ARG A 499 28.75 -3.95 -12.39
N THR A 500 28.98 -5.24 -12.27
CA THR A 500 28.92 -5.96 -11.00
C THR A 500 29.86 -5.35 -9.97
N ALA A 501 29.40 -5.19 -8.73
CA ALA A 501 30.18 -4.58 -7.67
C ALA A 501 31.42 -5.41 -7.29
N SER A 502 32.58 -4.76 -7.23
CA SER A 502 33.87 -5.37 -6.91
C SER A 502 34.45 -4.94 -5.56
N GLY A 503 33.73 -4.14 -4.77
CA GLY A 503 34.22 -3.66 -3.47
C GLY A 503 34.42 -4.80 -2.47
N ASP A 504 35.48 -4.70 -1.66
CA ASP A 504 35.66 -5.50 -0.44
C ASP A 504 34.95 -4.79 0.71
N ILE A 505 33.94 -5.47 1.26
CA ILE A 505 33.11 -4.97 2.35
C ILE A 505 33.09 -5.96 3.51
N THR A 506 34.08 -6.86 3.59
CA THR A 506 34.14 -7.95 4.58
C THR A 506 34.08 -7.42 6.01
N GLY A 507 34.80 -6.36 6.35
CA GLY A 507 34.74 -5.73 7.68
C GLY A 507 33.34 -5.20 8.02
N THR A 508 32.70 -4.46 7.11
CA THR A 508 31.34 -3.96 7.29
C THR A 508 30.32 -5.10 7.40
N ALA A 509 30.48 -6.15 6.59
CA ALA A 509 29.64 -7.34 6.61
C ALA A 509 29.81 -8.11 7.92
N GLU A 510 31.03 -8.26 8.44
CA GLU A 510 31.31 -8.92 9.71
C GLU A 510 30.65 -8.23 10.90
N THR A 511 30.71 -6.88 10.97
CA THR A 511 29.95 -6.11 11.96
C THR A 511 28.44 -6.31 11.77
N GLY A 512 27.95 -6.21 10.54
CA GLY A 512 26.53 -6.38 10.23
C GLY A 512 25.98 -7.75 10.63
N ILE A 513 26.76 -8.82 10.41
CA ILE A 513 26.41 -10.20 10.79
C ILE A 513 26.44 -10.35 12.31
N SER A 514 27.45 -9.79 12.97
CA SER A 514 27.54 -9.82 14.45
C SER A 514 26.31 -9.17 15.09
N ASP A 515 25.88 -8.01 14.56
CA ASP A 515 24.66 -7.34 15.03
C ASP A 515 23.40 -8.18 14.79
N LEU A 516 23.30 -8.81 13.60
CA LEU A 516 22.17 -9.65 13.24
C LEU A 516 22.06 -10.87 14.17
N LEU A 517 23.19 -11.51 14.47
CA LEU A 517 23.26 -12.63 15.41
C LEU A 517 22.91 -12.17 16.84
N ALA A 518 23.38 -10.99 17.27
CA ALA A 518 23.05 -10.45 18.59
C ALA A 518 21.56 -10.14 18.77
N ALA A 519 20.86 -9.80 17.67
CA ALA A 519 19.42 -9.53 17.64
C ALA A 519 18.55 -10.81 17.67
N LEU A 520 19.12 -12.00 17.48
CA LEU A 520 18.42 -13.28 17.44
C LEU A 520 18.95 -14.22 18.52
N ARG A 521 18.15 -14.52 19.55
CA ARG A 521 18.61 -15.32 20.70
C ARG A 521 17.57 -16.38 21.06
N THR A 522 17.95 -17.66 21.02
CA THR A 522 17.04 -18.78 21.34
C THR A 522 16.41 -18.66 22.73
N GLU A 523 17.16 -18.16 23.71
CA GLU A 523 16.73 -17.99 25.10
C GLU A 523 16.01 -16.66 25.39
N SER A 524 15.72 -15.83 24.37
CA SER A 524 15.02 -14.57 24.59
C SER A 524 13.60 -14.81 25.14
N PRO A 525 13.12 -13.98 26.10
CA PRO A 525 11.72 -14.04 26.52
C PRO A 525 10.75 -13.51 25.45
N LEU A 526 11.26 -12.80 24.43
CA LEU A 526 10.45 -12.15 23.40
C LEU A 526 10.31 -13.08 22.19
N THR A 527 9.15 -13.71 22.08
CA THR A 527 8.83 -14.56 20.92
C THR A 527 8.28 -13.74 19.76
N VAL A 528 8.42 -14.24 18.53
CA VAL A 528 7.73 -13.69 17.35
C VAL A 528 6.22 -13.54 17.58
N LYS A 529 5.59 -14.53 18.23
CA LYS A 529 4.16 -14.52 18.50
C LYS A 529 3.77 -13.38 19.44
N SER A 530 4.52 -13.18 20.53
CA SER A 530 4.24 -12.10 21.49
C SER A 530 4.43 -10.72 20.88
N ILE A 531 5.54 -10.50 20.15
CA ILE A 531 5.79 -9.22 19.45
C ILE A 531 4.69 -8.94 18.43
N ARG A 532 4.33 -9.93 17.61
CA ARG A 532 3.25 -9.80 16.63
C ARG A 532 1.93 -9.39 17.28
N SER A 533 1.49 -10.15 18.29
CA SER A 533 0.22 -9.91 18.96
C SER A 533 0.17 -8.52 19.58
N GLU A 534 1.25 -8.08 20.22
CA GLU A 534 1.33 -6.75 20.83
C GLU A 534 1.29 -5.64 19.78
N VAL A 535 2.13 -5.71 18.74
CA VAL A 535 2.21 -4.69 17.69
C VAL A 535 0.88 -4.57 16.94
N GLN A 536 0.31 -5.70 16.47
CA GLN A 536 -0.91 -5.69 15.68
C GLN A 536 -2.13 -5.22 16.46
N ALA A 537 -2.26 -5.61 17.74
CA ALA A 537 -3.34 -5.14 18.60
C ALA A 537 -3.22 -3.62 18.84
N ARG A 538 -2.04 -3.16 19.29
CA ARG A 538 -1.76 -1.74 19.54
C ARG A 538 -2.07 -0.88 18.31
N MET A 539 -1.60 -1.27 17.13
CA MET A 539 -1.81 -0.48 15.91
C MET A 539 -3.27 -0.45 15.49
N SER A 540 -3.98 -1.57 15.53
CA SER A 540 -5.39 -1.63 15.11
C SER A 540 -6.33 -0.88 16.05
N GLU A 541 -6.02 -0.88 17.35
CA GLU A 541 -6.87 -0.28 18.38
C GLU A 541 -6.54 1.20 18.66
N LYS A 542 -5.29 1.62 18.42
CA LYS A 542 -4.81 2.96 18.84
C LYS A 542 -4.33 3.82 17.67
N ALA A 543 -4.15 3.25 16.48
CA ALA A 543 -3.66 3.95 15.28
C ALA A 543 -4.49 3.64 14.03
N GLY A 544 -5.78 3.31 14.20
CA GLY A 544 -6.76 3.05 13.14
C GLY A 544 -7.44 4.32 12.62
N ILE A 545 -8.70 4.20 12.18
CA ILE A 545 -9.52 5.32 11.65
C ILE A 545 -9.91 6.35 12.72
N LEU A 546 -9.98 5.94 13.98
CA LEU A 546 -10.23 6.80 15.14
C LEU A 546 -8.98 6.82 16.02
N CYS A 547 -8.51 8.00 16.36
CA CYS A 547 -7.34 8.19 17.22
C CYS A 547 -7.60 9.34 18.19
N ASP A 548 -7.06 9.25 19.40
CA ASP A 548 -7.03 10.36 20.35
C ASP A 548 -5.64 10.51 20.97
N GLN A 549 -5.37 11.68 21.52
CA GLN A 549 -4.06 12.02 22.05
C GLN A 549 -3.60 11.10 23.18
N GLN A 550 -4.50 10.71 24.08
CA GLN A 550 -4.14 9.94 25.27
C GLN A 550 -3.79 8.50 24.89
N ASN A 551 -4.62 7.87 24.06
CA ASN A 551 -4.39 6.50 23.59
C ASN A 551 -3.14 6.41 22.70
N VAL A 552 -2.92 7.36 21.78
CA VAL A 552 -1.71 7.38 20.94
C VAL A 552 -0.46 7.59 21.79
N ALA A 553 -0.48 8.52 22.75
CA ALA A 553 0.67 8.76 23.63
C ALA A 553 1.02 7.54 24.49
N ARG A 554 0.00 6.82 25.02
CA ARG A 554 0.22 5.58 25.78
C ARG A 554 0.78 4.48 24.88
N ALA A 555 0.19 4.28 23.71
CA ALA A 555 0.68 3.31 22.73
C ALA A 555 2.14 3.58 22.33
N LEU A 556 2.54 4.85 22.18
CA LEU A 556 3.93 5.22 21.90
C LEU A 556 4.89 4.82 23.04
N ILE A 557 4.49 5.01 24.30
CA ILE A 557 5.30 4.58 25.45
C ILE A 557 5.50 3.06 25.43
N GLU A 558 4.45 2.30 25.15
CA GLU A 558 4.50 0.84 25.03
C GLU A 558 5.38 0.41 23.85
N ALA A 559 5.29 1.08 22.70
CA ALA A 559 6.11 0.79 21.52
C ALA A 559 7.60 1.01 21.79
N ARG A 560 7.95 2.13 22.45
CA ARG A 560 9.32 2.43 22.86
C ARG A 560 9.87 1.38 23.82
N LYS A 561 9.05 0.98 24.80
CA LYS A 561 9.42 -0.07 25.75
C LYS A 561 9.71 -1.38 25.01
N LEU A 562 8.84 -1.80 24.10
CA LEU A 562 9.05 -3.01 23.31
C LEU A 562 10.36 -2.96 22.50
N ASN A 563 10.67 -1.84 21.84
CA ASN A 563 11.92 -1.71 21.10
C ASN A 563 13.16 -1.73 22.02
N VAL A 564 13.08 -1.12 23.21
CA VAL A 564 14.14 -1.24 24.23
C VAL A 564 14.32 -2.71 24.66
N ASP A 565 13.22 -3.41 24.94
CA ASP A 565 13.26 -4.81 25.37
C ASP A 565 13.82 -5.72 24.25
N ILE A 566 13.45 -5.48 22.98
CA ILE A 566 13.99 -6.19 21.82
C ILE A 566 15.48 -5.96 21.67
N ARG A 567 15.97 -4.71 21.84
CA ARG A 567 17.41 -4.42 21.77
C ARG A 567 18.19 -5.11 22.89
N ALA A 568 17.67 -5.09 24.11
CA ALA A 568 18.35 -5.69 25.26
C ALA A 568 18.40 -7.24 25.17
N ASN A 569 17.29 -7.85 24.77
CA ASN A 569 17.09 -9.30 24.90
C ASN A 569 17.19 -10.06 23.56
N GLY A 570 17.15 -9.37 22.42
CA GLY A 570 16.97 -10.01 21.11
C GLY A 570 15.59 -10.65 20.96
N VAL A 571 15.35 -11.31 19.83
CA VAL A 571 14.11 -12.03 19.53
C VAL A 571 14.35 -13.53 19.51
N ALA A 572 13.47 -14.28 20.16
CA ALA A 572 13.51 -15.74 20.20
C ALA A 572 13.07 -16.37 18.89
N TYR A 573 13.78 -17.44 18.53
CA TYR A 573 13.43 -18.33 17.44
C TYR A 573 13.62 -19.77 17.91
N GLY A 574 12.63 -20.63 17.63
CA GLY A 574 12.68 -22.04 18.04
C GLY A 574 13.48 -22.89 17.07
N ARG A 575 13.32 -22.63 15.77
CA ARG A 575 14.10 -23.27 14.70
C ARG A 575 14.82 -22.22 13.88
N ALA A 576 16.00 -22.55 13.36
CA ALA A 576 16.74 -21.66 12.45
C ALA A 576 15.90 -21.21 11.25
N ALA A 577 14.93 -22.05 10.83
CA ALA A 577 13.98 -21.72 9.78
C ALA A 577 13.07 -20.52 10.07
N GLU A 578 12.85 -20.21 11.34
CA GLU A 578 11.94 -19.17 11.81
C GLU A 578 12.69 -17.89 12.19
N ALA A 579 14.03 -17.92 12.27
CA ALA A 579 14.86 -16.80 12.71
C ALA A 579 14.64 -15.51 11.90
N VAL A 580 14.44 -15.64 10.58
CA VAL A 580 14.12 -14.50 9.71
C VAL A 580 12.85 -13.75 10.15
N ARG A 581 11.84 -14.45 10.68
CA ARG A 581 10.62 -13.82 11.20
C ARG A 581 10.92 -12.99 12.44
N GLY A 582 11.89 -13.38 13.26
CA GLY A 582 12.35 -12.59 14.40
C GLY A 582 12.86 -11.21 13.96
N VAL A 583 13.68 -11.16 12.91
CA VAL A 583 14.19 -9.90 12.36
C VAL A 583 13.06 -9.04 11.79
N GLN A 584 12.15 -9.65 11.03
CA GLN A 584 11.05 -8.91 10.43
C GLN A 584 10.10 -8.32 11.47
N TRP A 585 9.83 -9.04 12.56
CA TRP A 585 9.01 -8.52 13.66
C TRP A 585 9.74 -7.46 14.50
N ARG A 586 11.08 -7.51 14.59
CA ARG A 586 11.87 -6.39 15.10
C ARG A 586 11.72 -5.15 14.21
N HIS A 587 11.78 -5.31 12.88
CA HIS A 587 11.53 -4.20 11.95
C HIS A 587 10.09 -3.67 12.04
N MET A 588 9.09 -4.52 12.28
CA MET A 588 7.70 -4.08 12.50
C MET A 588 7.51 -3.37 13.83
N ALA A 589 8.19 -3.81 14.90
CA ALA A 589 8.18 -3.11 16.18
C ALA A 589 8.73 -1.68 16.01
N LEU A 590 9.84 -1.52 15.29
CA LEU A 590 10.43 -0.21 14.97
C LEU A 590 9.50 0.64 14.09
N ALA A 591 8.92 0.05 13.04
CA ALA A 591 7.95 0.76 12.19
C ALA A 591 6.71 1.22 12.98
N SER A 592 6.23 0.41 13.94
CA SER A 592 5.11 0.77 14.81
C SER A 592 5.43 1.97 15.70
N GLU A 593 6.65 2.03 16.25
CA GLU A 593 7.11 3.18 17.02
C GLU A 593 7.23 4.44 16.15
N ALA A 594 7.69 4.31 14.91
CA ALA A 594 7.81 5.42 13.97
C ALA A 594 6.45 6.03 13.62
N VAL A 595 5.45 5.20 13.32
CA VAL A 595 4.08 5.66 13.04
C VAL A 595 3.47 6.34 14.28
N LEU A 596 3.60 5.73 15.46
CA LEU A 596 3.07 6.29 16.71
C LEU A 596 3.78 7.58 17.12
N SER A 597 5.09 7.68 16.86
CA SER A 597 5.88 8.90 17.12
C SER A 597 5.39 10.04 16.22
N ALA A 598 5.19 9.78 14.93
CA ALA A 598 4.68 10.77 13.99
C ALA A 598 3.24 11.20 14.34
N LEU A 599 2.38 10.26 14.73
CA LEU A 599 1.00 10.56 15.16
C LEU A 599 0.97 11.38 16.45
N ASP A 600 1.72 11.00 17.49
CA ASP A 600 1.79 11.76 18.75
C ASP A 600 2.30 13.19 18.50
N PHE A 601 3.36 13.34 17.70
CA PHE A 601 3.88 14.65 17.31
C PHE A 601 2.85 15.51 16.57
N PHE A 602 2.17 14.94 15.58
CA PHE A 602 1.10 15.62 14.86
C PHE A 602 -0.02 16.07 15.80
N ILE A 603 -0.55 15.18 16.64
CA ILE A 603 -1.67 15.48 17.53
C ILE A 603 -1.29 16.51 18.59
N ARG A 604 -0.07 16.43 19.17
CA ARG A 604 0.44 17.43 20.13
C ARG A 604 0.69 18.79 19.49
N GLY A 605 1.08 18.81 18.22
CA GLY A 605 1.14 20.03 17.40
C GLY A 605 -0.23 20.65 17.09
N GLY A 606 -1.32 20.02 17.55
CA GLY A 606 -2.69 20.44 17.27
C GLY A 606 -3.18 19.97 15.91
N GLY A 607 -2.60 18.89 15.38
CA GLY A 607 -3.09 18.14 14.23
C GLY A 607 -4.56 17.76 14.40
N GLY A 608 -5.31 17.89 13.30
CA GLY A 608 -6.73 17.58 13.24
C GLY A 608 -7.04 16.43 12.29
N SER A 609 -8.31 16.05 12.24
CA SER A 609 -8.84 14.97 11.41
C SER A 609 -8.72 15.27 9.93
N ARG A 610 -8.08 14.37 9.19
CA ARG A 610 -7.84 14.50 7.75
C ARG A 610 -7.71 13.13 7.09
N GLY A 611 -8.12 13.04 5.82
CA GLY A 611 -8.07 11.79 5.07
C GLY A 611 -8.71 10.64 5.85
N ALA A 612 -8.01 9.51 5.91
CA ALA A 612 -8.50 8.28 6.53
C ALA A 612 -8.29 8.20 8.06
N ARG A 613 -8.22 9.34 8.76
CA ARG A 613 -8.16 9.35 10.22
C ARG A 613 -8.88 10.54 10.86
N ALA A 614 -9.72 10.23 11.85
CA ALA A 614 -10.30 11.20 12.75
C ALA A 614 -9.51 11.29 14.06
N ILE A 615 -9.12 12.51 14.43
CA ILE A 615 -8.47 12.85 15.70
C ILE A 615 -9.56 13.27 16.69
N CYS A 616 -10.06 12.31 17.44
CA CYS A 616 -11.10 12.48 18.44
C CYS A 616 -10.61 13.35 19.61
N ASP A 617 -11.45 14.30 20.02
CA ASP A 617 -11.20 15.21 21.13
C ASP A 617 -12.53 15.75 21.68
N ILE A 618 -12.67 15.76 23.00
CA ILE A 618 -13.82 16.34 23.69
C ILE A 618 -14.02 17.84 23.37
N ALA A 619 -12.92 18.55 23.07
CA ALA A 619 -12.91 19.95 22.66
C ALA A 619 -13.00 20.13 21.13
N GLY A 620 -13.14 19.04 20.35
CA GLY A 620 -13.22 19.08 18.90
C GLY A 620 -14.43 19.87 18.37
N GLU A 621 -14.27 20.47 17.19
CA GLU A 621 -15.26 21.36 16.59
C GLU A 621 -16.29 20.64 15.73
N SER A 622 -16.07 19.35 15.43
CA SER A 622 -16.95 18.56 14.56
C SER A 622 -17.51 17.37 15.32
N THR A 623 -18.81 17.13 15.20
CA THR A 623 -19.48 16.00 15.86
C THR A 623 -20.36 15.30 14.83
N PRO A 624 -20.09 14.02 14.51
CA PRO A 624 -20.99 13.21 13.68
C PRO A 624 -22.39 13.14 14.29
N LEU A 625 -23.39 12.99 13.43
CA LEU A 625 -24.78 12.78 13.82
C LEU A 625 -25.18 11.36 13.47
N ALA A 626 -25.93 10.74 14.37
CA ALA A 626 -26.73 9.55 14.11
C ALA A 626 -28.21 9.95 14.04
N ARG A 627 -29.06 8.99 13.69
CA ARG A 627 -30.52 9.19 13.64
C ARG A 627 -31.08 9.66 14.98
N SER A 628 -30.55 9.14 16.08
CA SER A 628 -30.97 9.47 17.45
C SER A 628 -30.41 10.79 17.99
N GLY A 629 -29.46 11.42 17.28
CA GLY A 629 -28.84 12.68 17.69
C GLY A 629 -27.32 12.69 17.54
N PRO A 630 -26.63 13.66 18.15
CA PRO A 630 -25.18 13.77 18.09
C PRO A 630 -24.46 12.56 18.69
N LEU A 631 -23.31 12.21 18.12
CA LEU A 631 -22.41 11.18 18.64
C LEU A 631 -21.18 11.83 19.32
N PRO A 632 -21.27 12.26 20.58
CA PRO A 632 -20.22 13.03 21.25
C PRO A 632 -18.90 12.26 21.41
N ASP A 633 -18.95 10.93 21.52
CA ASP A 633 -17.77 10.07 21.66
C ASP A 633 -16.88 10.06 20.41
N TYR A 634 -17.44 10.45 19.26
CA TYR A 634 -16.73 10.57 17.99
C TYR A 634 -16.51 12.03 17.56
N ARG A 635 -16.65 12.98 18.51
CA ARG A 635 -16.29 14.38 18.28
C ARG A 635 -14.80 14.48 17.95
N PHE A 636 -14.46 15.28 16.94
CA PHE A 636 -13.10 15.36 16.42
C PHE A 636 -12.66 16.77 16.03
N ARG A 637 -11.34 16.98 16.01
CA ARG A 637 -10.68 18.24 15.62
C ARG A 637 -10.74 18.47 14.12
N LYS A 638 -11.06 19.67 13.65
CA LYS A 638 -10.95 20.01 12.21
C LYS A 638 -9.49 20.05 11.75
N GLU A 639 -9.25 19.67 10.50
CA GLU A 639 -7.93 19.86 9.87
C GLU A 639 -7.52 21.34 9.87
N ARG A 640 -6.23 21.60 10.11
CA ARG A 640 -5.63 22.93 9.96
C ARG A 640 -5.00 23.07 8.58
N GLU A 641 -5.34 24.14 7.88
CA GLU A 641 -4.83 24.41 6.51
C GLU A 641 -3.30 24.48 6.43
N SER A 642 -2.63 24.93 7.51
CA SER A 642 -1.16 24.95 7.57
C SER A 642 -0.55 23.56 7.42
N HIS A 643 -1.16 22.53 8.02
CA HIS A 643 -0.65 21.15 7.98
C HIS A 643 -0.78 20.49 6.60
N ARG A 644 -1.51 21.11 5.66
CA ARG A 644 -1.59 20.67 4.26
C ARG A 644 -0.36 21.10 3.46
N LYS A 645 0.42 22.06 3.96
CA LYS A 645 1.59 22.64 3.29
C LYS A 645 2.91 22.06 3.79
N GLU A 646 2.85 21.11 4.70
CA GLU A 646 4.02 20.48 5.30
C GLU A 646 3.88 18.96 5.37
N GLN A 647 5.03 18.31 5.44
CA GLN A 647 5.18 16.88 5.63
C GLN A 647 5.93 16.63 6.94
N ILE A 648 5.60 15.52 7.61
CA ILE A 648 6.31 15.07 8.81
C ILE A 648 7.40 14.10 8.38
N VAL A 649 8.65 14.44 8.69
CA VAL A 649 9.83 13.60 8.43
C VAL A 649 10.20 12.84 9.69
N VAL A 650 10.50 11.55 9.52
CA VAL A 650 10.84 10.62 10.60
C VAL A 650 12.18 9.99 10.29
N ARG A 651 13.11 10.03 11.24
CA ARG A 651 14.42 9.38 11.11
C ARG A 651 14.83 8.70 12.40
N LEU A 652 15.62 7.63 12.29
CA LEU A 652 16.26 7.00 13.43
C LEU A 652 17.67 7.59 13.59
N ASP A 653 17.95 8.15 14.78
CA ASP A 653 19.26 8.69 15.15
C ASP A 653 19.77 7.92 16.37
N GLY A 654 20.77 7.06 16.15
CA GLY A 654 21.14 6.02 17.09
C GLY A 654 19.95 5.09 17.37
N ASP A 655 19.42 5.16 18.59
CA ASP A 655 18.29 4.36 19.05
C ASP A 655 16.99 5.16 19.21
N GLU A 656 17.01 6.47 18.90
CA GLU A 656 15.89 7.39 19.11
C GLU A 656 15.26 7.84 17.79
N ILE A 657 13.92 7.81 17.74
CA ILE A 657 13.17 8.39 16.62
C ILE A 657 13.15 9.92 16.77
N ARG A 658 13.65 10.61 15.75
CA ARG A 658 13.63 12.07 15.60
C ARG A 658 12.58 12.47 14.56
N LEU A 659 11.90 13.57 14.85
CA LEU A 659 10.81 14.11 14.03
C LEU A 659 11.10 15.56 13.68
N SER A 660 10.76 15.94 12.45
CA SER A 660 10.76 17.32 11.98
C SER A 660 9.62 17.53 11.01
N THR A 661 9.36 18.79 10.64
CA THR A 661 8.50 19.13 9.51
C THR A 661 9.30 19.79 8.41
N GLN A 662 8.84 19.62 7.17
CA GLN A 662 9.35 20.35 6.01
C GLN A 662 8.18 20.89 5.20
N ALA A 663 8.37 22.02 4.53
CA ALA A 663 7.39 22.52 3.57
C ALA A 663 7.35 21.61 2.32
N ASN A 664 6.17 21.45 1.73
CA ASN A 664 6.03 20.76 0.45
C ASN A 664 6.89 21.46 -0.61
N ARG A 665 7.63 20.71 -1.43
CA ARG A 665 8.36 21.28 -2.57
C ARG A 665 7.37 21.83 -3.57
N SER A 666 7.58 23.08 -3.99
CA SER A 666 6.73 23.77 -4.96
C SER A 666 7.07 23.42 -6.40
N PHE A 667 6.08 23.50 -7.29
CA PHE A 667 6.26 23.31 -8.73
C PHE A 667 5.83 24.58 -9.47
N ASP A 668 6.77 25.23 -10.16
CA ASP A 668 6.45 26.39 -11.00
C ASP A 668 5.72 25.94 -12.27
N GLU A 669 4.38 25.97 -12.22
CA GLU A 669 3.55 25.67 -13.39
C GLU A 669 3.78 26.63 -14.58
N SER A 670 4.42 27.79 -14.37
CA SER A 670 4.75 28.75 -15.42
C SER A 670 6.09 28.47 -16.10
N ALA A 671 6.95 27.67 -15.48
CA ALA A 671 8.22 27.25 -16.04
C ALA A 671 7.96 26.48 -17.35
N LYS A 672 8.39 27.07 -18.47
CA LYS A 672 8.32 26.43 -19.78
C LYS A 672 9.67 25.84 -20.12
N SER A 673 9.70 24.53 -20.37
CA SER A 673 10.83 23.94 -21.05
C SER A 673 10.93 24.50 -22.47
N PHE A 674 12.15 24.77 -22.93
CA PHE A 674 12.44 25.24 -24.27
C PHE A 674 13.54 24.36 -24.86
N PHE A 675 13.25 23.73 -26.01
CA PHE A 675 14.06 22.65 -26.55
C PHE A 675 15.54 23.04 -26.66
N GLU A 676 15.87 24.13 -27.34
CA GLU A 676 17.25 24.57 -27.56
C GLU A 676 17.99 24.93 -26.26
N ARG A 677 17.26 25.38 -25.23
CA ARG A 677 17.84 25.74 -23.91
C ARG A 677 18.09 24.50 -23.05
N ASP A 678 17.15 23.57 -23.04
CA ASP A 678 17.13 22.46 -22.06
C ASP A 678 17.69 21.16 -22.65
N TRP A 679 17.67 20.99 -23.96
CA TRP A 679 18.24 19.84 -24.67
C TRP A 679 19.72 19.58 -24.35
N PRO A 680 20.59 20.61 -24.23
CA PRO A 680 21.97 20.38 -23.79
C PRO A 680 22.07 19.70 -22.42
N SER A 681 21.20 20.04 -21.47
CA SER A 681 21.19 19.38 -20.15
C SER A 681 20.80 17.91 -20.26
N TRP A 682 19.87 17.58 -21.17
CA TRP A 682 19.52 16.19 -21.47
C TRP A 682 20.70 15.43 -22.08
N LEU A 683 21.36 16.00 -23.10
CA LEU A 683 22.50 15.38 -23.78
C LEU A 683 23.69 15.14 -22.85
N THR A 684 23.95 16.07 -21.92
CA THR A 684 25.08 15.96 -20.99
C THR A 684 24.74 15.24 -19.69
N GLY A 685 23.50 14.77 -19.52
CA GLY A 685 23.04 14.14 -18.28
C GLY A 685 22.86 15.08 -17.08
N ARG A 686 23.00 16.40 -17.26
CA ARG A 686 22.84 17.40 -16.17
C ARG A 686 21.41 17.47 -15.62
N ILE A 687 20.45 16.86 -16.33
CA ILE A 687 19.08 16.69 -15.81
C ILE A 687 18.99 15.74 -14.60
N TYR A 688 20.04 14.94 -14.35
CA TYR A 688 20.10 13.95 -13.27
C TYR A 688 20.86 14.46 -12.04
N ASP A 689 21.45 15.66 -12.12
CA ASP A 689 22.23 16.26 -11.02
C ASP A 689 21.34 16.50 -9.78
#